data_AF-I9AL83-F1
#
_entry.id   AF-I9AL83-F1
#
_cell.length_a   1.000
_cell.length_b   1.000
_cell.length_c   1.000
_cell.angle_alpha   90.00
_cell.angle_beta   90.00
_cell.angle_gamma   90.00
#
_symmetry.space_group_name_H-M   'P 1'
#
loop_
_entity.id
_entity.type
_entity.pdbx_description
1 polymer ?
#
loop_
_entity_poly.entity_id
_entity_poly.type
_entity_poly.pdbx_seq_one_letter_code
_entity_poly.pdbx_strand_id
1 'polypeptide(L)'
;MKKIYLSVVCLLISIPLIAQLYVEPEKEVECSVFLAKEGRGRAQQGLEIWDDYIFSCEDGGHVNIYDFKSADPKPVAGFELASSHPDNHVNNVCFGVETKRGASFPLLYITNGKVGSELEWLCFVESITRRGKRFSSEIAQTIELDGSKWAEKGYVPIFGAPSWLVDRERGFIWIFSARKRTVAKVTKHAWENQYVATKFRIPSLSEGAKVRLDENDILDQVVFPYEVWFTQAGCMHDGKIYFCFGVGKQDDSRPSCIRVYDTDRRTITARYNVQEQVIYEPEDIVVKDGVMYVNTNTNAKKTSDLPCIFKLSLPKEKPVAENPLDEIRRDPERAGGVYYVTDLSHPVTPAPKGYTPFYINGYFRHGARQIDDEVTYSAIYGVLEKAHATNNLTDFGKALYERLEPFKKNVFYKEGDLTQIGYRQTREIGRRMVQNYPEVFEGHPYLKTNATNVLRVAATMQSVNSGILSLRPGLEWAEIDNSRSFLTTLNPYGNVCPGRSPLDKYILGKENSWYKKYRSYIDEKLDVDAFFRRLFIDVTQVESEYDKYDLIHRFWLMASLMQCLDRQVPIWDIFTEEEILAWAEIENYKYFAQKGPEPVSHGRSWGLASRTLRHLLDESAEDLVRKRHGINLNFGHDGVLMAILTNLQAGTWAREASNSKEALRSWKYWDIPMGANLQMIFYQSEGNPDVLVKFMLNEKDLRLPLEAVEASYYKWNEVYKFYIEHCDKVEKSLAETLKLSYEDF
;
A
#
# COMPACT_ATOMS: atom_id res chain seq x y z
N MET A 1 31.17 -60.48 3.24
CA MET A 1 31.14 -59.34 4.18
C MET A 1 30.56 -58.13 3.45
N LYS A 2 29.58 -57.49 4.08
CA LYS A 2 28.57 -56.59 3.50
C LYS A 2 29.15 -55.27 2.96
N LYS A 3 28.79 -54.87 1.75
CA LYS A 3 28.72 -53.46 1.32
C LYS A 3 27.30 -53.21 0.82
N ILE A 4 26.59 -52.38 1.58
CA ILE A 4 25.24 -51.91 1.30
C ILE A 4 25.35 -50.86 0.19
N TYR A 5 24.65 -51.10 -0.92
CA TYR A 5 24.37 -50.08 -1.93
C TYR A 5 23.37 -49.10 -1.34
N LEU A 6 23.81 -47.88 -1.07
CA LEU A 6 22.91 -46.75 -0.82
C LEU A 6 22.69 -46.07 -2.17
N SER A 7 21.64 -46.49 -2.88
CA SER A 7 21.11 -45.74 -4.01
C SER A 7 20.51 -44.45 -3.48
N VAL A 8 21.22 -43.33 -3.66
CA VAL A 8 20.68 -41.99 -3.44
C VAL A 8 19.64 -41.77 -4.53
N VAL A 9 18.38 -41.98 -4.17
CA VAL A 9 17.23 -41.51 -4.94
C VAL A 9 17.31 -39.98 -4.92
N CYS A 10 17.78 -39.39 -6.03
CA CYS A 10 17.50 -38.00 -6.35
C CYS A 10 16.00 -37.85 -6.53
N LEU A 11 15.29 -37.66 -5.40
CA LEU A 11 13.95 -37.12 -5.39
C LEU A 11 14.07 -35.67 -5.85
N LEU A 12 13.82 -35.49 -7.14
CA LEU A 12 13.36 -34.24 -7.75
C LEU A 12 12.08 -33.81 -7.01
N ILE A 13 12.25 -33.18 -5.85
CA ILE A 13 11.21 -32.34 -5.29
C ILE A 13 11.41 -31.00 -6.00
N SER A 14 10.68 -30.82 -7.09
CA SER A 14 10.40 -29.49 -7.63
C SER A 14 9.57 -28.74 -6.59
N ILE A 15 10.23 -28.25 -5.54
CA ILE A 15 9.62 -27.27 -4.64
C ILE A 15 9.38 -26.04 -5.53
N PRO A 16 8.15 -25.56 -5.68
CA PRO A 16 7.96 -24.20 -6.16
C PRO A 16 8.49 -23.31 -5.04
N LEU A 17 9.80 -23.05 -5.05
CA LEU A 17 10.46 -22.12 -4.16
C LEU A 17 10.15 -20.72 -4.69
N ILE A 18 8.87 -20.37 -4.63
CA ILE A 18 8.37 -19.03 -4.90
C ILE A 18 8.00 -18.53 -3.54
N ALA A 19 8.80 -17.61 -3.03
CA ALA A 19 8.40 -16.92 -1.83
C ALA A 19 7.09 -16.21 -2.11
N GLN A 20 6.10 -16.62 -1.36
CA GLN A 20 5.00 -15.76 -1.03
C GLN A 20 5.23 -15.36 0.42
N LEU A 21 6.17 -14.44 0.59
CA LEU A 21 6.23 -13.62 1.79
C LEU A 21 4.94 -12.82 1.78
N TYR A 22 3.92 -13.34 2.46
CA TYR A 22 2.57 -12.86 2.27
C TYR A 22 1.77 -13.38 3.44
N VAL A 23 1.49 -12.47 4.37
CA VAL A 23 0.69 -12.63 5.59
C VAL A 23 0.27 -14.07 5.84
N GLU A 24 0.94 -14.71 6.81
CA GLU A 24 0.57 -16.03 7.32
C GLU A 24 -0.96 -16.19 7.38
N PRO A 25 -1.51 -17.31 6.89
CA PRO A 25 -2.93 -17.56 6.95
C PRO A 25 -3.48 -17.40 8.38
N GLU A 26 -4.67 -16.84 8.47
CA GLU A 26 -5.40 -16.68 9.72
C GLU A 26 -5.56 -18.04 10.41
N LYS A 27 -5.18 -18.08 11.69
CA LYS A 27 -5.28 -19.26 12.54
C LYS A 27 -6.49 -19.13 13.44
N GLU A 28 -7.04 -20.28 13.86
CA GLU A 28 -8.17 -20.32 14.78
C GLU A 28 -9.38 -19.50 14.30
N VAL A 29 -9.69 -19.64 13.00
CA VAL A 29 -10.85 -19.00 12.38
C VAL A 29 -12.11 -19.57 13.01
N GLU A 30 -12.88 -18.71 13.69
CA GLU A 30 -14.18 -19.12 14.22
C GLU A 30 -15.13 -19.30 13.04
N CYS A 31 -15.64 -20.51 12.86
CA CYS A 31 -16.53 -20.84 11.76
C CYS A 31 -17.69 -21.72 12.24
N SER A 32 -18.90 -21.40 11.81
CA SER A 32 -20.11 -22.18 12.10
C SER A 32 -21.10 -22.10 10.94
N VAL A 33 -21.99 -23.07 10.83
CA VAL A 33 -23.12 -22.98 9.89
C VAL A 33 -24.12 -21.99 10.45
N PHE A 34 -24.42 -20.94 9.68
CA PHE A 34 -25.43 -19.95 10.02
C PHE A 34 -26.83 -20.38 9.56
N LEU A 35 -26.92 -20.84 8.31
CA LEU A 35 -28.16 -21.23 7.66
C LEU A 35 -27.90 -22.45 6.76
N ALA A 36 -28.71 -23.49 6.88
CA ALA A 36 -28.76 -24.60 5.92
C ALA A 36 -30.05 -24.48 5.10
N LYS A 37 -29.94 -24.27 3.79
CA LYS A 37 -31.05 -23.85 2.94
C LYS A 37 -31.87 -25.06 2.45
N GLU A 38 -33.18 -25.06 2.71
CA GLU A 38 -34.11 -26.04 2.15
C GLU A 38 -34.47 -25.69 0.70
N GLY A 39 -34.18 -26.59 -0.23
CA GLY A 39 -34.41 -26.40 -1.66
C GLY A 39 -33.14 -26.74 -2.45
N ARG A 40 -33.24 -27.67 -3.40
CA ARG A 40 -32.09 -28.22 -4.16
C ARG A 40 -32.22 -28.06 -5.68
N GLY A 41 -33.10 -27.16 -6.12
CA GLY A 41 -33.54 -27.10 -7.52
C GLY A 41 -32.46 -26.57 -8.47
N ARG A 42 -31.72 -25.54 -8.07
CA ARG A 42 -30.71 -24.86 -8.88
C ARG A 42 -29.41 -24.65 -8.08
N ALA A 43 -28.31 -24.46 -8.80
CA ALA A 43 -27.01 -24.18 -8.19
C ALA A 43 -27.07 -22.83 -7.47
N GLN A 44 -26.55 -22.78 -6.24
CA GLN A 44 -26.44 -21.52 -5.49
C GLN A 44 -25.32 -20.68 -6.05
N GLN A 45 -25.47 -19.36 -6.02
CA GLN A 45 -24.55 -18.39 -6.63
C GLN A 45 -24.39 -17.18 -5.69
N GLY A 46 -24.66 -15.96 -6.16
CA GLY A 46 -24.49 -14.72 -5.40
C GLY A 46 -25.27 -14.65 -4.08
N LEU A 47 -24.74 -13.86 -3.14
CA LEU A 47 -25.33 -13.59 -1.84
C LEU A 47 -25.27 -12.10 -1.53
N GLU A 48 -26.38 -11.53 -1.06
CA GLU A 48 -26.39 -10.20 -0.46
C GLU A 48 -27.30 -10.20 0.78
N ILE A 49 -26.98 -9.37 1.76
CA ILE A 49 -27.74 -9.22 3.00
C ILE A 49 -28.06 -7.75 3.21
N TRP A 50 -29.35 -7.42 3.25
CA TRP A 50 -29.83 -6.06 3.51
C TRP A 50 -30.86 -6.07 4.63
N ASP A 51 -30.58 -5.30 5.68
CA ASP A 51 -31.32 -5.32 6.94
C ASP A 51 -31.48 -6.75 7.48
N ASP A 52 -32.73 -7.23 7.53
CA ASP A 52 -33.10 -8.57 7.99
C ASP A 52 -33.34 -9.56 6.83
N TYR A 53 -33.00 -9.21 5.58
CA TYR A 53 -33.27 -10.04 4.40
C TYR A 53 -31.97 -10.57 3.79
N ILE A 54 -31.92 -11.88 3.62
CA ILE A 54 -30.88 -12.56 2.86
C ILE A 54 -31.39 -12.82 1.45
N PHE A 55 -30.72 -12.25 0.46
CA PHE A 55 -30.93 -12.49 -0.96
C PHE A 55 -29.97 -13.59 -1.40
N SER A 56 -30.46 -14.84 -1.45
CA SER A 56 -29.68 -15.99 -1.93
C SER A 56 -30.04 -16.26 -3.38
N CYS A 57 -29.12 -15.96 -4.28
CA CYS A 57 -29.33 -16.10 -5.71
C CYS A 57 -28.97 -17.51 -6.19
N GLU A 58 -29.64 -17.92 -7.26
CA GLU A 58 -29.42 -19.19 -7.94
C GLU A 58 -29.16 -18.95 -9.43
N ASP A 59 -28.42 -19.89 -10.01
CA ASP A 59 -28.16 -19.95 -11.45
C ASP A 59 -29.46 -19.78 -12.27
N GLY A 60 -29.40 -18.91 -13.28
CA GLY A 60 -30.54 -18.54 -14.11
C GLY A 60 -31.39 -17.38 -13.58
N GLY A 61 -31.06 -16.79 -12.43
CA GLY A 61 -31.69 -15.55 -11.96
C GLY A 61 -32.81 -15.71 -10.93
N HIS A 62 -32.96 -16.89 -10.31
CA HIS A 62 -33.93 -17.06 -9.22
C HIS A 62 -33.34 -16.55 -7.91
N VAL A 63 -34.16 -15.93 -7.07
CA VAL A 63 -33.74 -15.40 -5.78
C VAL A 63 -34.66 -15.93 -4.69
N ASN A 64 -34.06 -16.59 -3.71
CA ASN A 64 -34.71 -16.98 -2.48
C ASN A 64 -34.42 -15.92 -1.40
N ILE A 65 -35.49 -15.45 -0.76
CA ILE A 65 -35.40 -14.52 0.37
C ILE A 65 -35.51 -15.31 1.67
N TYR A 66 -34.50 -15.19 2.54
CA TYR A 66 -34.53 -15.72 3.90
C TYR A 66 -34.56 -14.59 4.92
N ASP A 67 -35.10 -14.89 6.10
CA ASP A 67 -35.05 -13.98 7.25
C ASP A 67 -33.71 -14.15 7.99
N PHE A 68 -32.95 -13.07 8.09
CA PHE A 68 -31.62 -13.08 8.71
C PHE A 68 -31.69 -13.31 10.21
N LYS A 69 -32.73 -12.82 10.90
CA LYS A 69 -32.85 -12.93 12.35
C LYS A 69 -33.19 -14.34 12.80
N SER A 70 -34.15 -14.98 12.12
CA SER A 70 -34.56 -16.33 12.46
C SER A 70 -33.62 -17.39 11.91
N ALA A 71 -32.89 -17.08 10.82
CA ALA A 71 -32.09 -18.04 10.06
C ALA A 71 -32.89 -19.33 9.76
N ASP A 72 -34.16 -19.17 9.41
CA ASP A 72 -35.05 -20.30 9.10
C ASP A 72 -34.58 -20.96 7.79
N PRO A 73 -34.43 -22.29 7.75
CA PRO A 73 -34.00 -23.01 6.55
C PRO A 73 -34.93 -22.82 5.35
N LYS A 74 -36.18 -22.37 5.54
CA LYS A 74 -37.15 -22.14 4.45
C LYS A 74 -37.18 -20.69 4.02
N PRO A 75 -37.18 -20.42 2.70
CA PRO A 75 -37.32 -19.05 2.22
C PRO A 75 -38.69 -18.47 2.58
N VAL A 76 -38.71 -17.20 3.00
CA VAL A 76 -39.94 -16.45 3.28
C VAL A 76 -40.63 -15.98 2.01
N ALA A 77 -39.89 -15.91 0.89
CA ALA A 77 -40.37 -15.63 -0.45
C ALA A 77 -39.35 -16.08 -1.52
N GLY A 78 -39.81 -16.22 -2.76
CA GLY A 78 -38.93 -16.40 -3.92
C GLY A 78 -39.46 -15.59 -5.11
N PHE A 79 -38.56 -15.13 -5.97
CA PHE A 79 -38.89 -14.38 -7.19
C PHE A 79 -37.81 -14.55 -8.26
N GLU A 80 -38.12 -14.20 -9.51
CA GLU A 80 -37.14 -14.16 -10.59
C GLU A 80 -36.67 -12.72 -10.80
N LEU A 81 -35.37 -12.55 -11.03
CA LEU A 81 -34.79 -11.29 -11.48
C LEU A 81 -35.35 -10.91 -12.86
N ALA A 82 -35.40 -9.61 -13.14
CA ALA A 82 -35.82 -9.12 -14.44
C ALA A 82 -34.77 -9.44 -15.52
N SER A 83 -33.51 -9.63 -15.13
CA SER A 83 -32.44 -10.17 -15.97
C SER A 83 -32.35 -11.71 -15.99
N SER A 84 -33.35 -12.44 -15.48
CA SER A 84 -33.35 -13.91 -15.51
C SER A 84 -33.13 -14.42 -16.94
N HIS A 85 -32.10 -15.26 -17.10
CA HIS A 85 -31.65 -15.79 -18.38
C HIS A 85 -30.81 -17.05 -18.15
N PRO A 86 -30.82 -18.07 -19.04
CA PRO A 86 -30.04 -19.31 -18.85
C PRO A 86 -28.52 -19.11 -18.71
N ASP A 87 -27.98 -18.03 -19.26
CA ASP A 87 -26.56 -17.68 -19.13
C ASP A 87 -26.28 -16.69 -17.99
N ASN A 88 -27.30 -16.22 -17.26
CA ASN A 88 -27.13 -15.37 -16.10
C ASN A 88 -26.80 -16.24 -14.89
N HIS A 89 -25.51 -16.37 -14.59
CA HIS A 89 -25.06 -17.15 -13.44
C HIS A 89 -25.27 -16.40 -12.12
N VAL A 90 -25.47 -15.07 -12.14
CA VAL A 90 -25.63 -14.28 -10.91
C VAL A 90 -24.47 -14.53 -9.93
N ASN A 91 -23.23 -14.64 -10.43
CA ASN A 91 -22.09 -14.98 -9.56
C ASN A 91 -21.93 -13.99 -8.41
N ASN A 92 -22.22 -12.71 -8.65
CA ASN A 92 -22.10 -11.68 -7.63
C ASN A 92 -23.30 -10.75 -7.64
N VAL A 93 -23.69 -10.35 -6.45
CA VAL A 93 -24.81 -9.45 -6.21
C VAL A 93 -24.47 -8.51 -5.06
N CYS A 94 -24.69 -7.20 -5.26
CA CYS A 94 -24.49 -6.24 -4.19
C CYS A 94 -25.43 -5.03 -4.29
N PHE A 95 -25.80 -4.43 -3.16
CA PHE A 95 -26.62 -3.22 -3.16
C PHE A 95 -25.82 -1.96 -3.46
N GLY A 96 -26.47 -1.05 -4.19
CA GLY A 96 -25.98 0.27 -4.55
C GLY A 96 -26.13 1.35 -3.47
N VAL A 97 -25.86 2.58 -3.89
CA VAL A 97 -26.08 3.80 -3.07
C VAL A 97 -27.40 4.51 -3.41
N GLU A 98 -27.93 4.30 -4.62
CA GLU A 98 -29.18 4.92 -5.07
C GLU A 98 -30.38 3.98 -4.87
N THR A 99 -31.55 4.56 -4.62
CA THR A 99 -32.83 3.84 -4.51
C THR A 99 -33.82 4.42 -5.53
N LYS A 100 -34.32 3.60 -6.46
CA LYS A 100 -35.34 4.04 -7.41
C LYS A 100 -36.62 4.43 -6.66
N ARG A 101 -37.29 5.50 -7.09
CA ARG A 101 -38.55 5.95 -6.47
C ARG A 101 -39.58 4.81 -6.45
N GLY A 102 -40.06 4.47 -5.25
CA GLY A 102 -41.06 3.41 -5.05
C GLY A 102 -40.49 2.00 -4.86
N ALA A 103 -39.17 1.82 -4.99
CA ALA A 103 -38.49 0.58 -4.63
C ALA A 103 -38.49 0.39 -3.11
N SER A 104 -38.35 -0.87 -2.68
CA SER A 104 -38.28 -1.24 -1.27
C SER A 104 -36.86 -1.36 -0.74
N PHE A 105 -35.88 -1.43 -1.64
CA PHE A 105 -34.46 -1.60 -1.36
C PHE A 105 -33.66 -0.66 -2.28
N PRO A 106 -32.40 -0.36 -1.95
CA PRO A 106 -31.48 0.23 -2.92
C PRO A 106 -31.40 -0.62 -4.19
N LEU A 107 -30.87 -0.02 -5.25
CA LEU A 107 -30.64 -0.73 -6.50
C LEU A 107 -29.72 -1.93 -6.27
N LEU A 108 -30.11 -3.07 -6.81
CA LEU A 108 -29.37 -4.32 -6.72
C LEU A 108 -28.51 -4.46 -7.98
N TYR A 109 -27.19 -4.49 -7.83
CA TYR A 109 -26.22 -4.69 -8.90
C TYR A 109 -25.97 -6.18 -9.02
N ILE A 110 -26.23 -6.73 -10.19
CA ILE A 110 -26.28 -8.15 -10.46
C ILE A 110 -25.32 -8.42 -11.60
N THR A 111 -24.37 -9.30 -11.34
CA THR A 111 -23.31 -9.58 -12.30
C THR A 111 -23.30 -11.03 -12.69
N ASN A 112 -22.77 -11.18 -13.89
CA ASN A 112 -22.19 -12.37 -14.48
C ASN A 112 -23.07 -13.16 -15.44
N GLY A 113 -22.81 -12.91 -16.72
CA GLY A 113 -23.00 -13.86 -17.79
C GLY A 113 -21.91 -14.93 -17.80
N LYS A 114 -22.25 -16.14 -18.23
CA LYS A 114 -21.27 -17.19 -18.53
C LYS A 114 -20.14 -16.68 -19.44
N VAL A 115 -18.90 -17.08 -19.16
CA VAL A 115 -17.74 -16.79 -20.04
C VAL A 115 -18.06 -17.17 -21.49
N GLY A 116 -17.89 -16.22 -22.42
CA GLY A 116 -18.23 -16.35 -23.83
C GLY A 116 -19.69 -16.03 -24.18
N SER A 117 -20.53 -15.64 -23.22
CA SER A 117 -21.89 -15.16 -23.43
C SER A 117 -21.91 -13.67 -23.76
N GLU A 118 -22.97 -13.20 -24.42
CA GLU A 118 -23.20 -11.76 -24.65
C GLU A 118 -23.39 -10.96 -23.35
N LEU A 119 -23.70 -11.65 -22.25
CA LEU A 119 -23.89 -11.07 -20.92
C LEU A 119 -22.58 -10.93 -20.12
N GLU A 120 -21.46 -11.47 -20.61
CA GLU A 120 -20.19 -11.62 -19.89
C GLU A 120 -19.63 -10.29 -19.34
N TRP A 121 -19.92 -9.17 -20.01
CA TRP A 121 -19.40 -7.85 -19.68
C TRP A 121 -20.48 -6.88 -19.17
N LEU A 122 -21.66 -7.40 -18.82
CA LEU A 122 -22.79 -6.61 -18.38
C LEU A 122 -23.01 -6.73 -16.87
N CYS A 123 -23.37 -5.62 -16.26
CA CYS A 123 -23.96 -5.55 -14.93
C CYS A 123 -25.40 -5.05 -15.06
N PHE A 124 -26.36 -5.86 -14.60
CA PHE A 124 -27.75 -5.48 -14.53
C PHE A 124 -28.02 -4.78 -13.20
N VAL A 125 -28.59 -3.58 -13.26
CA VAL A 125 -28.96 -2.79 -12.07
C VAL A 125 -30.47 -2.85 -11.94
N GLU A 126 -30.96 -3.55 -10.92
CA GLU A 126 -32.36 -3.86 -10.75
C GLU A 126 -32.99 -3.17 -9.53
N SER A 127 -34.25 -2.78 -9.69
CA SER A 127 -35.06 -2.17 -8.65
C SER A 127 -35.99 -3.22 -8.03
N ILE A 128 -35.74 -3.57 -6.77
CA ILE A 128 -36.56 -4.56 -6.06
C ILE A 128 -37.74 -3.89 -5.35
N THR A 129 -38.95 -4.38 -5.61
CA THR A 129 -40.16 -3.94 -4.92
C THR A 129 -40.74 -5.08 -4.09
N ARG A 130 -41.11 -4.77 -2.85
CA ARG A 130 -41.77 -5.69 -1.94
C ARG A 130 -43.18 -5.20 -1.62
N ARG A 131 -44.16 -6.11 -1.74
CA ARG A 131 -45.55 -5.91 -1.31
C ARG A 131 -45.97 -7.08 -0.43
N GLY A 132 -45.88 -6.92 0.88
CA GLY A 132 -46.09 -8.00 1.84
C GLY A 132 -45.04 -9.11 1.67
N LYS A 133 -45.48 -10.33 1.34
CA LYS A 133 -44.60 -11.48 1.06
C LYS A 133 -44.21 -11.63 -0.42
N ARG A 134 -44.63 -10.72 -1.29
CA ARG A 134 -44.30 -10.76 -2.72
C ARG A 134 -43.16 -9.83 -3.03
N PHE A 135 -42.19 -10.34 -3.77
CA PHE A 135 -41.05 -9.60 -4.31
C PHE A 135 -41.14 -9.60 -5.83
N SER A 136 -40.70 -8.51 -6.44
CA SER A 136 -40.61 -8.37 -7.90
C SER A 136 -39.42 -7.52 -8.26
N SER A 137 -38.86 -7.77 -9.44
CA SER A 137 -37.70 -7.06 -9.96
C SER A 137 -38.01 -6.33 -11.26
N GLU A 138 -37.26 -5.26 -11.53
CA GLU A 138 -37.30 -4.49 -12.78
C GLU A 138 -35.88 -4.01 -13.10
N ILE A 139 -35.41 -4.20 -14.34
CA ILE A 139 -34.14 -3.62 -14.79
C ILE A 139 -34.30 -2.09 -14.83
N ALA A 140 -33.55 -1.40 -13.98
CA ALA A 140 -33.52 0.07 -13.94
C ALA A 140 -32.42 0.62 -14.86
N GLN A 141 -31.29 -0.08 -14.97
CA GLN A 141 -30.16 0.31 -15.81
C GLN A 141 -29.32 -0.94 -16.17
N THR A 142 -28.63 -0.91 -17.31
CA THR A 142 -27.61 -1.89 -17.69
C THR A 142 -26.29 -1.18 -17.89
N ILE A 143 -25.24 -1.66 -17.25
CA ILE A 143 -23.89 -1.10 -17.37
C ILE A 143 -23.03 -2.09 -18.15
N GLU A 144 -22.40 -1.63 -19.24
CA GLU A 144 -21.46 -2.39 -20.06
C GLU A 144 -20.02 -1.98 -19.72
N LEU A 145 -19.14 -2.95 -19.55
CA LEU A 145 -17.70 -2.71 -19.44
C LEU A 145 -17.01 -2.88 -20.80
N ASP A 146 -16.33 -1.83 -21.26
CA ASP A 146 -15.45 -1.92 -22.42
C ASP A 146 -13.97 -1.94 -22.01
N GLY A 147 -13.40 -3.15 -22.07
CA GLY A 147 -11.98 -3.41 -21.83
C GLY A 147 -11.05 -3.20 -23.04
N SER A 148 -11.58 -2.93 -24.23
CA SER A 148 -10.87 -3.13 -25.49
C SER A 148 -9.61 -2.26 -25.66
N LYS A 149 -9.60 -1.05 -25.08
CA LYS A 149 -8.49 -0.09 -25.17
C LYS A 149 -7.65 0.02 -23.89
N TRP A 150 -7.89 -0.82 -22.90
CA TRP A 150 -7.19 -0.74 -21.61
C TRP A 150 -5.67 -0.86 -21.78
N ALA A 151 -5.23 -1.87 -22.52
CA ALA A 151 -3.80 -2.09 -22.78
C ALA A 151 -3.16 -0.94 -23.59
N GLU A 152 -3.90 -0.34 -24.54
CA GLU A 152 -3.40 0.79 -25.33
C GLU A 152 -3.10 2.01 -24.45
N LYS A 153 -3.96 2.26 -23.45
CA LYS A 153 -3.79 3.32 -22.45
C LYS A 153 -2.86 2.94 -21.30
N GLY A 154 -2.35 1.71 -21.25
CA GLY A 154 -1.41 1.22 -20.23
C GLY A 154 -2.06 0.69 -18.95
N TYR A 155 -3.36 0.36 -18.99
CA TYR A 155 -4.04 -0.41 -17.96
C TYR A 155 -3.88 -1.92 -18.20
N VAL A 156 -3.89 -2.70 -17.14
CA VAL A 156 -3.82 -4.16 -17.20
C VAL A 156 -5.20 -4.70 -17.61
N PRO A 157 -5.30 -5.44 -18.72
CA PRO A 157 -6.56 -6.05 -19.15
C PRO A 157 -6.95 -7.20 -18.22
N ILE A 158 -8.24 -7.51 -18.20
CA ILE A 158 -8.82 -8.61 -17.42
C ILE A 158 -9.45 -9.68 -18.30
N PHE A 159 -9.55 -10.89 -17.74
CA PHE A 159 -10.40 -11.95 -18.22
C PHE A 159 -11.87 -11.61 -17.93
N GLY A 160 -12.78 -12.06 -18.80
CA GLY A 160 -14.20 -11.75 -18.68
C GLY A 160 -14.90 -12.49 -17.54
N ALA A 161 -16.21 -12.26 -17.45
CA ALA A 161 -17.02 -12.63 -16.29
C ALA A 161 -16.53 -11.97 -14.96
N PRO A 162 -16.26 -10.64 -14.93
CA PRO A 162 -15.74 -9.99 -13.73
C PRO A 162 -16.81 -9.84 -12.63
N SER A 163 -16.35 -9.77 -11.38
CA SER A 163 -17.19 -9.35 -10.25
C SER A 163 -17.31 -7.83 -10.22
N TRP A 164 -18.51 -7.32 -9.94
CA TRP A 164 -18.74 -5.88 -9.77
C TRP A 164 -19.16 -5.61 -8.34
N LEU A 165 -18.29 -4.91 -7.63
CA LEU A 165 -18.32 -4.78 -6.19
C LEU A 165 -18.59 -3.32 -5.85
N VAL A 166 -19.80 -3.00 -5.40
CA VAL A 166 -20.14 -1.65 -4.98
C VAL A 166 -19.55 -1.36 -3.59
N ASP A 167 -18.67 -0.37 -3.53
CA ASP A 167 -18.20 0.23 -2.29
C ASP A 167 -19.15 1.35 -1.89
N ARG A 168 -20.23 0.99 -1.16
CA ARG A 168 -21.28 1.92 -0.74
C ARG A 168 -20.77 3.00 0.21
N GLU A 169 -19.80 2.65 1.05
CA GLU A 169 -19.23 3.55 2.07
C GLU A 169 -18.48 4.70 1.42
N ARG A 170 -17.83 4.44 0.28
CA ARG A 170 -16.99 5.42 -0.42
C ARG A 170 -17.58 5.92 -1.73
N GLY A 171 -18.69 5.34 -2.21
CA GLY A 171 -19.42 5.79 -3.39
C GLY A 171 -18.74 5.42 -4.72
N PHE A 172 -18.12 4.25 -4.80
CA PHE A 172 -17.43 3.77 -6.00
C PHE A 172 -17.86 2.34 -6.35
N ILE A 173 -17.58 1.92 -7.59
CA ILE A 173 -17.73 0.52 -8.00
C ILE A 173 -16.36 -0.01 -8.43
N TRP A 174 -16.05 -1.21 -7.96
CA TRP A 174 -14.82 -1.92 -8.27
C TRP A 174 -15.12 -3.11 -9.14
N ILE A 175 -14.39 -3.24 -10.24
CA ILE A 175 -14.48 -4.39 -11.14
C ILE A 175 -13.26 -5.27 -10.87
N PHE A 176 -13.49 -6.50 -10.42
CA PHE A 176 -12.45 -7.42 -9.98
C PHE A 176 -12.43 -8.70 -10.82
N SER A 177 -11.27 -9.03 -11.38
CA SER A 177 -11.04 -10.26 -12.14
C SER A 177 -9.55 -10.58 -12.25
N ALA A 178 -9.21 -11.76 -12.73
CA ALA A 178 -7.84 -12.12 -13.08
C ALA A 178 -7.46 -11.64 -14.49
N ARG A 179 -6.18 -11.53 -14.82
CA ARG A 179 -5.71 -11.22 -16.19
C ARG A 179 -5.98 -12.38 -17.16
N LYS A 180 -5.83 -13.61 -16.69
CA LYS A 180 -6.09 -14.87 -17.42
C LYS A 180 -7.07 -15.74 -16.64
N ARG A 181 -7.76 -16.65 -17.33
CA ARG A 181 -8.69 -17.60 -16.71
C ARG A 181 -7.98 -18.44 -15.63
N THR A 182 -8.57 -18.50 -14.44
CA THR A 182 -7.95 -19.07 -13.23
C THR A 182 -8.08 -20.60 -13.13
N VAL A 183 -7.79 -21.31 -14.21
CA VAL A 183 -7.81 -22.79 -14.28
C VAL A 183 -6.46 -23.31 -14.75
N ALA A 184 -6.01 -24.44 -14.20
CA ALA A 184 -4.68 -25.00 -14.47
C ALA A 184 -4.36 -25.25 -15.96
N LYS A 185 -5.41 -25.44 -16.79
CA LYS A 185 -5.27 -25.58 -18.24
C LYS A 185 -4.81 -24.30 -18.95
N VAL A 186 -5.11 -23.13 -18.38
CA VAL A 186 -4.79 -21.81 -18.95
C VAL A 186 -3.69 -21.11 -18.16
N THR A 187 -3.73 -21.21 -16.84
CA THR A 187 -2.73 -20.65 -15.92
C THR A 187 -2.13 -21.79 -15.12
N LYS A 188 -0.96 -22.26 -15.57
CA LYS A 188 -0.29 -23.42 -14.98
C LYS A 188 0.45 -23.02 -13.70
N HIS A 189 1.10 -21.87 -13.71
CA HIS A 189 1.85 -21.35 -12.58
C HIS A 189 1.30 -19.99 -12.11
N ALA A 190 1.45 -19.71 -10.82
CA ALA A 190 0.89 -18.51 -10.20
C ALA A 190 1.43 -17.20 -10.84
N TRP A 191 2.73 -17.16 -11.09
CA TRP A 191 3.44 -16.02 -11.66
C TRP A 191 3.05 -15.67 -13.11
N GLU A 192 2.26 -16.50 -13.79
CA GLU A 192 1.76 -16.23 -15.14
C GLU A 192 0.56 -15.28 -15.16
N ASN A 193 -0.02 -14.98 -14.00
CA ASN A 193 -1.30 -14.31 -13.85
C ASN A 193 -1.27 -13.28 -12.70
N GLN A 194 -2.28 -12.42 -12.65
CA GLN A 194 -2.45 -11.36 -11.66
C GLN A 194 -3.95 -11.16 -11.41
N TYR A 195 -4.30 -10.69 -10.21
CA TYR A 195 -5.64 -10.18 -9.92
C TYR A 195 -5.67 -8.67 -10.12
N VAL A 196 -6.76 -8.15 -10.66
CA VAL A 196 -6.89 -6.74 -11.04
C VAL A 196 -8.20 -6.20 -10.49
N ALA A 197 -8.11 -5.11 -9.73
CA ALA A 197 -9.25 -4.33 -9.27
C ALA A 197 -9.21 -2.97 -9.98
N THR A 198 -10.22 -2.66 -10.79
CA THR A 198 -10.34 -1.38 -11.48
C THR A 198 -11.49 -0.57 -10.88
N LYS A 199 -11.20 0.66 -10.47
CA LYS A 199 -12.14 1.56 -9.79
C LYS A 199 -12.82 2.48 -10.79
N PHE A 200 -14.14 2.58 -10.67
CA PHE A 200 -14.98 3.51 -11.43
C PHE A 200 -15.91 4.29 -10.49
N ARG A 201 -16.47 5.37 -11.02
CA ARG A 201 -17.66 5.99 -10.44
C ARG A 201 -18.85 5.03 -10.53
N ILE A 202 -19.82 5.15 -9.63
CA ILE A 202 -21.11 4.48 -9.78
C ILE A 202 -21.96 5.30 -10.76
N PRO A 203 -22.43 4.73 -11.89
CA PRO A 203 -23.38 5.43 -12.76
C PRO A 203 -24.68 5.74 -12.04
N SER A 204 -25.19 6.96 -12.19
CA SER A 204 -26.49 7.35 -11.67
C SER A 204 -27.61 6.89 -12.59
N LEU A 205 -28.82 6.67 -12.06
CA LEU A 205 -29.99 6.37 -12.89
C LEU A 205 -30.31 7.48 -13.90
N SER A 206 -29.90 8.71 -13.61
CA SER A 206 -30.13 9.87 -14.48
C SER A 206 -29.36 9.82 -15.80
N GLU A 207 -28.31 8.99 -15.89
CA GLU A 207 -27.53 8.79 -17.12
C GLU A 207 -28.27 7.93 -18.17
N GLY A 208 -29.39 7.31 -17.79
CA GLY A 208 -30.26 6.55 -18.67
C GLY A 208 -30.16 5.04 -18.48
N ALA A 209 -30.94 4.31 -19.28
CA ALA A 209 -31.12 2.86 -19.11
C ALA A 209 -29.90 2.02 -19.51
N LYS A 210 -28.98 2.58 -20.30
CA LYS A 210 -27.74 1.90 -20.75
C LYS A 210 -26.57 2.85 -20.56
N VAL A 211 -25.55 2.39 -19.84
CA VAL A 211 -24.30 3.12 -19.60
C VAL A 211 -23.14 2.23 -20.01
N ARG A 212 -22.09 2.84 -20.59
CA ARG A 212 -20.83 2.17 -20.90
C ARG A 212 -19.74 2.78 -20.03
N LEU A 213 -18.91 1.94 -19.42
CA LEU A 213 -17.69 2.34 -18.74
C LEU A 213 -16.49 1.89 -19.58
N ASP A 214 -15.61 2.82 -19.92
CA ASP A 214 -14.42 2.54 -20.73
C ASP A 214 -13.12 3.01 -20.07
N GLU A 215 -12.01 3.00 -20.82
CA GLU A 215 -10.69 3.37 -20.30
C GLU A 215 -10.58 4.81 -19.80
N ASN A 216 -11.49 5.70 -20.21
CA ASN A 216 -11.54 7.11 -19.80
C ASN A 216 -12.33 7.31 -18.50
N ASP A 217 -13.12 6.33 -18.07
CA ASP A 217 -13.84 6.34 -16.80
C ASP A 217 -13.03 5.75 -15.63
N ILE A 218 -11.88 5.13 -15.90
CA ILE A 218 -11.03 4.51 -14.87
C ILE A 218 -10.48 5.59 -13.94
N LEU A 219 -10.82 5.48 -12.66
CA LEU A 219 -10.34 6.36 -11.60
C LEU A 219 -9.06 5.85 -10.93
N ASP A 220 -8.92 4.53 -10.84
CA ASP A 220 -7.75 3.85 -10.30
C ASP A 220 -7.70 2.39 -10.77
N GLN A 221 -6.52 1.77 -10.73
CA GLN A 221 -6.36 0.34 -10.95
C GLN A 221 -5.28 -0.22 -10.03
N VAL A 222 -5.64 -1.26 -9.28
CA VAL A 222 -4.75 -1.98 -8.37
C VAL A 222 -4.53 -3.39 -8.92
N VAL A 223 -3.27 -3.82 -8.94
CA VAL A 223 -2.88 -5.14 -9.42
C VAL A 223 -2.30 -5.90 -8.24
N PHE A 224 -2.83 -7.08 -7.97
CA PHE A 224 -2.43 -7.95 -6.88
C PHE A 224 -1.74 -9.21 -7.40
N PRO A 225 -0.82 -9.80 -6.62
CA PRO A 225 -0.27 -11.12 -6.91
C PRO A 225 -1.38 -12.16 -7.08
N TYR A 226 -1.18 -13.08 -8.03
CA TYR A 226 -2.04 -14.25 -8.18
C TYR A 226 -1.49 -15.40 -7.33
N GLU A 227 -2.25 -15.87 -6.35
CA GLU A 227 -1.80 -16.90 -5.40
C GLU A 227 -2.81 -18.01 -5.10
N VAL A 228 -4.06 -17.84 -5.52
CA VAL A 228 -5.13 -18.84 -5.34
C VAL A 228 -5.87 -18.99 -6.65
N TRP A 229 -6.24 -20.22 -7.02
CA TRP A 229 -6.96 -20.53 -8.25
C TRP A 229 -8.47 -20.54 -8.02
N PHE A 230 -9.22 -20.53 -9.14
CA PHE A 230 -10.67 -20.69 -9.15
C PHE A 230 -11.40 -19.55 -8.42
N THR A 231 -11.50 -18.41 -9.12
CA THR A 231 -12.30 -17.25 -8.68
C THR A 231 -13.77 -17.60 -8.54
N GLN A 232 -14.37 -17.11 -7.45
CA GLN A 232 -15.82 -17.16 -7.21
C GLN A 232 -16.33 -15.71 -7.23
N ALA A 233 -16.91 -15.22 -6.13
CA ALA A 233 -17.29 -13.83 -5.94
C ALA A 233 -16.91 -13.28 -4.56
N GLY A 234 -17.32 -12.04 -4.29
CA GLY A 234 -17.03 -11.36 -3.04
C GLY A 234 -17.78 -10.05 -2.85
N CYS A 235 -17.36 -9.29 -1.85
CA CYS A 235 -17.93 -7.97 -1.55
C CYS A 235 -16.85 -6.93 -1.24
N MET A 236 -17.23 -5.65 -1.32
CA MET A 236 -16.46 -4.54 -0.77
C MET A 236 -16.93 -4.20 0.64
N HIS A 237 -15.97 -3.98 1.54
CA HIS A 237 -16.22 -3.43 2.87
C HIS A 237 -14.97 -2.73 3.39
N ASP A 238 -15.10 -1.49 3.90
CA ASP A 238 -13.99 -0.70 4.46
C ASP A 238 -12.77 -0.59 3.53
N GLY A 239 -13.02 -0.31 2.24
CA GLY A 239 -11.98 -0.20 1.21
C GLY A 239 -11.28 -1.51 0.84
N LYS A 240 -11.80 -2.66 1.29
CA LYS A 240 -11.21 -3.98 1.06
C LYS A 240 -12.17 -4.88 0.29
N ILE A 241 -11.63 -5.65 -0.64
CA ILE A 241 -12.35 -6.72 -1.34
C ILE A 241 -12.18 -8.00 -0.52
N TYR A 242 -13.28 -8.55 -0.01
CA TYR A 242 -13.33 -9.88 0.59
C TYR A 242 -13.78 -10.85 -0.49
N PHE A 243 -12.92 -11.79 -0.90
CA PHE A 243 -13.18 -12.64 -2.06
C PHE A 243 -12.96 -14.12 -1.78
N CYS A 244 -13.88 -14.95 -2.25
CA CYS A 244 -13.86 -16.40 -2.11
C CYS A 244 -13.23 -17.10 -3.32
N PHE A 245 -12.65 -18.27 -3.06
CA PHE A 245 -12.00 -19.10 -4.07
C PHE A 245 -12.21 -20.58 -3.79
N GLY A 246 -12.06 -21.38 -4.84
CA GLY A 246 -12.01 -22.84 -4.75
C GLY A 246 -13.36 -23.52 -4.97
N VAL A 247 -13.36 -24.85 -4.87
CA VAL A 247 -14.55 -25.70 -5.11
C VAL A 247 -14.85 -26.64 -3.93
N GLY A 248 -14.24 -26.36 -2.78
CA GLY A 248 -14.35 -27.19 -1.58
C GLY A 248 -13.87 -28.63 -1.82
N LYS A 249 -14.54 -29.57 -1.16
CA LYS A 249 -14.23 -31.02 -1.20
C LYS A 249 -14.36 -31.69 -2.57
N GLN A 250 -14.74 -30.94 -3.61
CA GLN A 250 -14.82 -31.46 -4.97
C GLN A 250 -13.44 -31.66 -5.59
N ASP A 251 -12.44 -30.89 -5.16
CA ASP A 251 -11.06 -30.96 -5.65
C ASP A 251 -10.09 -30.32 -4.65
N ASP A 252 -9.30 -31.15 -3.97
CA ASP A 252 -8.32 -30.71 -2.97
C ASP A 252 -7.21 -29.81 -3.55
N SER A 253 -7.00 -29.81 -4.87
CA SER A 253 -6.08 -28.88 -5.53
C SER A 253 -6.63 -27.46 -5.68
N ARG A 254 -7.92 -27.26 -5.36
CA ARG A 254 -8.65 -25.99 -5.42
C ARG A 254 -9.43 -25.76 -4.12
N PRO A 255 -8.71 -25.59 -3.00
CA PRO A 255 -9.31 -25.55 -1.68
C PRO A 255 -10.17 -24.29 -1.46
N SER A 256 -11.14 -24.38 -0.55
CA SER A 256 -11.91 -23.22 -0.09
C SER A 256 -10.99 -22.21 0.60
N CYS A 257 -10.86 -21.04 -0.02
CA CYS A 257 -9.99 -19.96 0.43
C CYS A 257 -10.74 -18.63 0.42
N ILE A 258 -10.33 -17.72 1.31
CA ILE A 258 -10.76 -16.32 1.28
C ILE A 258 -9.50 -15.44 1.27
N ARG A 259 -9.51 -14.37 0.48
CA ARG A 259 -8.48 -13.34 0.49
C ARG A 259 -9.11 -11.98 0.73
N VAL A 260 -8.40 -11.15 1.48
CA VAL A 260 -8.77 -9.76 1.73
C VAL A 260 -7.78 -8.86 1.00
N TYR A 261 -8.23 -8.25 -0.10
CA TYR A 261 -7.43 -7.33 -0.91
C TYR A 261 -7.72 -5.91 -0.45
N ASP A 262 -6.73 -5.25 0.15
CA ASP A 262 -6.84 -3.87 0.58
C ASP A 262 -6.50 -2.94 -0.59
N THR A 263 -7.48 -2.19 -1.06
CA THR A 263 -7.31 -1.33 -2.24
C THR A 263 -6.55 -0.04 -1.94
N ASP A 264 -6.53 0.40 -0.68
CA ASP A 264 -5.78 1.57 -0.24
C ASP A 264 -4.31 1.22 -0.05
N ARG A 265 -4.03 0.11 0.63
CA ARG A 265 -2.68 -0.42 0.84
C ARG A 265 -2.13 -1.13 -0.39
N ARG A 266 -2.99 -1.48 -1.34
CA ARG A 266 -2.65 -2.20 -2.57
C ARG A 266 -1.98 -3.55 -2.34
N THR A 267 -2.34 -4.21 -1.23
CA THR A 267 -1.78 -5.50 -0.81
C THR A 267 -2.88 -6.47 -0.37
N ILE A 268 -2.51 -7.74 -0.23
CA ILE A 268 -3.38 -8.76 0.38
C ILE A 268 -3.12 -8.75 1.89
N THR A 269 -4.09 -8.29 2.67
CA THR A 269 -3.92 -8.04 4.12
C THR A 269 -4.30 -9.22 5.01
N ALA A 270 -5.13 -10.14 4.52
CA ALA A 270 -5.47 -11.38 5.22
C ALA A 270 -5.68 -12.56 4.26
N ARG A 271 -5.39 -13.76 4.76
CA ARG A 271 -5.50 -15.04 4.03
C ARG A 271 -6.22 -16.06 4.88
N TYR A 272 -7.24 -16.70 4.31
CA TYR A 272 -7.97 -17.78 4.94
C TYR A 272 -7.80 -19.04 4.09
N ASN A 273 -7.39 -20.13 4.72
CA ASN A 273 -7.41 -21.46 4.15
C ASN A 273 -8.42 -22.27 4.96
N VAL A 274 -9.68 -22.24 4.53
CA VAL A 274 -10.84 -22.69 5.32
C VAL A 274 -11.47 -23.97 4.78
N GLN A 275 -10.69 -24.79 4.08
CA GLN A 275 -11.17 -26.04 3.47
C GLN A 275 -11.78 -27.01 4.49
N GLU A 276 -11.27 -27.03 5.72
CA GLU A 276 -11.77 -27.91 6.78
C GLU A 276 -13.10 -27.42 7.36
N GLN A 277 -13.32 -26.10 7.37
CA GLN A 277 -14.51 -25.47 7.94
C GLN A 277 -15.61 -25.26 6.90
N VAL A 278 -15.26 -24.76 5.71
CA VAL A 278 -16.13 -24.48 4.57
C VAL A 278 -15.88 -25.55 3.51
N ILE A 279 -16.40 -26.75 3.76
CA ILE A 279 -16.11 -27.95 2.96
C ILE A 279 -16.78 -27.96 1.57
N TYR A 280 -17.75 -27.07 1.34
CA TYR A 280 -18.48 -26.96 0.08
C TYR A 280 -17.87 -25.88 -0.81
N GLU A 281 -18.27 -25.85 -2.08
CA GLU A 281 -17.85 -24.80 -3.01
C GLU A 281 -18.37 -23.45 -2.52
N PRO A 282 -17.49 -22.51 -2.12
CA PRO A 282 -17.92 -21.15 -1.80
C PRO A 282 -18.29 -20.44 -3.10
N GLU A 283 -19.36 -19.67 -3.08
CA GLU A 283 -19.86 -18.96 -4.27
C GLU A 283 -19.72 -17.45 -4.09
N ASP A 284 -20.11 -16.93 -2.91
CA ASP A 284 -20.06 -15.49 -2.61
C ASP A 284 -19.87 -15.23 -1.11
N ILE A 285 -19.52 -14.01 -0.74
CA ILE A 285 -19.27 -13.60 0.65
C ILE A 285 -19.75 -12.18 0.92
N VAL A 286 -20.42 -12.00 2.05
CA VAL A 286 -20.90 -10.69 2.53
C VAL A 286 -20.33 -10.40 3.92
N VAL A 287 -19.83 -9.18 4.14
CA VAL A 287 -19.46 -8.71 5.48
C VAL A 287 -20.62 -7.92 6.08
N LYS A 288 -21.10 -8.34 7.25
CA LYS A 288 -22.15 -7.65 8.00
C LYS A 288 -21.89 -7.77 9.50
N ASP A 289 -22.10 -6.68 10.23
CA ASP A 289 -21.98 -6.61 11.70
C ASP A 289 -20.67 -7.23 12.26
N GLY A 290 -19.55 -6.99 11.58
CA GLY A 290 -18.23 -7.49 12.00
C GLY A 290 -17.98 -8.98 11.72
N VAL A 291 -18.74 -9.57 10.79
CA VAL A 291 -18.72 -11.00 10.51
C VAL A 291 -18.80 -11.26 9.00
N MET A 292 -18.11 -12.30 8.55
CA MET A 292 -18.20 -12.80 7.18
C MET A 292 -19.29 -13.88 7.05
N TYR A 293 -20.16 -13.74 6.06
CA TYR A 293 -21.18 -14.72 5.69
C TYR A 293 -20.85 -15.30 4.32
N VAL A 294 -20.44 -16.57 4.27
CA VAL A 294 -19.99 -17.24 3.04
C VAL A 294 -21.09 -18.15 2.53
N ASN A 295 -21.62 -17.83 1.35
CA ASN A 295 -22.57 -18.68 0.65
C ASN A 295 -21.86 -19.86 0.01
N THR A 296 -22.46 -21.04 0.09
CA THR A 296 -21.93 -22.24 -0.54
C THR A 296 -22.96 -22.95 -1.38
N ASN A 297 -22.44 -23.66 -2.39
CA ASN A 297 -23.20 -24.52 -3.27
C ASN A 297 -22.90 -25.99 -2.99
N THR A 298 -23.93 -26.79 -3.15
CA THR A 298 -23.86 -28.25 -3.08
C THR A 298 -24.48 -28.80 -4.34
N ASN A 299 -23.76 -29.65 -5.07
CA ASN A 299 -24.33 -30.30 -6.23
C ASN A 299 -25.33 -31.38 -5.77
N ALA A 300 -26.62 -31.08 -5.86
CA ALA A 300 -27.70 -31.97 -5.45
C ALA A 300 -27.71 -33.33 -6.19
N LYS A 301 -27.04 -33.42 -7.36
CA LYS A 301 -26.84 -34.70 -8.07
C LYS A 301 -25.71 -35.55 -7.48
N LYS A 302 -24.81 -34.95 -6.70
CA LYS A 302 -23.62 -35.61 -6.12
C LYS A 302 -23.72 -35.83 -4.61
N THR A 303 -24.52 -35.04 -3.90
CA THR A 303 -24.64 -35.14 -2.43
C THR A 303 -26.07 -34.90 -1.95
N SER A 304 -26.38 -35.50 -0.79
CA SER A 304 -27.61 -35.24 -0.03
C SER A 304 -27.47 -34.10 0.98
N ASP A 305 -26.34 -33.43 1.04
CA ASP A 305 -26.14 -32.28 1.91
C ASP A 305 -26.97 -31.08 1.45
N LEU A 306 -27.32 -30.18 2.37
CA LEU A 306 -27.95 -28.90 2.03
C LEU A 306 -26.87 -27.85 1.73
N PRO A 307 -27.13 -26.91 0.81
CA PRO A 307 -26.26 -25.77 0.64
C PRO A 307 -26.38 -24.84 1.85
N CYS A 308 -25.25 -24.35 2.34
CA CYS A 308 -25.18 -23.59 3.58
C CYS A 308 -24.73 -22.14 3.36
N ILE A 309 -25.02 -21.29 4.33
CA ILE A 309 -24.30 -20.05 4.59
C ILE A 309 -23.47 -20.29 5.85
N PHE A 310 -22.17 -20.09 5.76
CA PHE A 310 -21.25 -20.17 6.90
C PHE A 310 -21.01 -18.78 7.49
N LYS A 311 -20.88 -18.71 8.81
CA LYS A 311 -20.49 -17.52 9.56
C LYS A 311 -19.03 -17.65 9.97
N LEU A 312 -18.18 -16.73 9.55
CA LEU A 312 -16.76 -16.68 9.87
C LEU A 312 -16.36 -15.37 10.58
N SER A 313 -15.42 -15.44 11.50
CA SER A 313 -14.80 -14.25 12.13
C SER A 313 -14.02 -13.42 11.11
N LEU A 314 -14.00 -12.09 11.26
CA LEU A 314 -13.08 -11.19 10.54
C LEU A 314 -11.61 -11.42 10.94
N PRO A 315 -10.63 -10.86 10.18
CA PRO A 315 -9.22 -11.01 10.50
C PRO A 315 -8.92 -10.50 11.90
N LYS A 316 -8.19 -11.27 12.70
CA LYS A 316 -7.83 -10.87 14.06
C LYS A 316 -6.70 -9.85 14.01
N GLU A 317 -6.62 -8.98 15.02
CA GLU A 317 -5.43 -8.15 15.19
C GLU A 317 -4.19 -9.04 15.36
N LYS A 318 -3.16 -8.77 14.56
CA LYS A 318 -1.90 -9.50 14.69
C LYS A 318 -1.22 -9.07 16.01
N PRO A 319 -0.61 -10.01 16.77
CA PRO A 319 0.13 -9.67 17.98
C PRO A 319 1.23 -8.64 17.68
N VAL A 320 1.78 -7.93 18.67
CA VAL A 320 2.87 -6.96 18.43
C VAL A 320 4.12 -7.67 17.86
N ALA A 321 4.89 -6.99 17.00
CA ALA A 321 6.09 -7.57 16.39
C ALA A 321 7.19 -7.70 17.45
N GLU A 322 7.85 -8.86 17.54
CA GLU A 322 8.89 -9.09 18.54
C GLU A 322 10.23 -8.48 18.12
N ASN A 323 10.49 -8.40 16.81
CA ASN A 323 11.67 -7.77 16.24
C ASN A 323 11.37 -7.05 14.90
N PRO A 324 12.28 -6.18 14.41
CA PRO A 324 12.06 -5.39 13.20
C PRO A 324 11.76 -6.22 11.94
N LEU A 325 12.35 -7.42 11.80
CA LEU A 325 12.11 -8.28 10.64
C LEU A 325 10.72 -8.92 10.67
N ASP A 326 10.12 -9.11 11.84
CA ASP A 326 8.73 -9.58 11.95
C ASP A 326 7.74 -8.53 11.46
N GLU A 327 8.06 -7.24 11.57
CA GLU A 327 7.26 -6.17 10.94
C GLU A 327 7.19 -6.37 9.42
N ILE A 328 8.32 -6.69 8.79
CA ILE A 328 8.40 -6.94 7.35
C ILE A 328 7.71 -8.26 6.97
N ARG A 329 7.84 -9.33 7.76
CA ARG A 329 7.10 -10.57 7.48
C ARG A 329 5.59 -10.36 7.43
N ARG A 330 5.09 -9.46 8.27
CA ARG A 330 3.66 -9.15 8.36
C ARG A 330 3.20 -8.15 7.30
N ASP A 331 4.12 -7.34 6.81
CA ASP A 331 3.90 -6.32 5.79
C ASP A 331 5.17 -6.18 4.91
N PRO A 332 5.31 -7.04 3.88
CA PRO A 332 6.51 -7.10 3.04
C PRO A 332 6.86 -5.78 2.36
N GLU A 333 5.86 -4.93 2.08
CA GLU A 333 6.08 -3.62 1.45
C GLU A 333 6.96 -2.69 2.30
N ARG A 334 7.04 -2.92 3.62
CA ARG A 334 7.98 -2.23 4.52
C ARG A 334 9.44 -2.45 4.14
N ALA A 335 9.76 -3.57 3.49
CA ALA A 335 11.11 -3.81 2.98
C ALA A 335 11.51 -2.77 1.91
N GLY A 336 10.54 -2.12 1.25
CA GLY A 336 10.80 -0.97 0.40
C GLY A 336 11.40 0.23 1.15
N GLY A 337 11.31 0.26 2.48
CA GLY A 337 12.02 1.21 3.31
C GLY A 337 11.59 2.65 3.08
N VAL A 338 12.50 3.47 2.55
CA VAL A 338 12.14 4.85 2.15
C VAL A 338 11.11 4.88 1.02
N TYR A 339 10.91 3.79 0.28
CA TYR A 339 9.86 3.70 -0.75
C TYR A 339 8.54 3.21 -0.20
N TYR A 340 8.47 2.89 1.10
CA TYR A 340 7.25 2.43 1.74
C TYR A 340 6.13 3.48 1.64
N VAL A 341 4.96 3.06 1.18
CA VAL A 341 3.74 3.88 1.13
C VAL A 341 2.76 3.33 2.15
N THR A 342 2.35 4.18 3.08
CA THR A 342 1.45 3.79 4.17
C THR A 342 0.57 4.96 4.59
N ASP A 343 -0.49 4.65 5.32
CA ASP A 343 -1.28 5.68 5.96
C ASP A 343 -0.50 6.27 7.15
N LEU A 344 -0.32 7.58 7.10
CA LEU A 344 0.38 8.34 8.15
C LEU A 344 -0.59 8.92 9.18
N SER A 345 -1.90 8.73 9.00
CA SER A 345 -2.90 9.25 9.93
C SER A 345 -2.73 8.64 11.33
N HIS A 346 -2.89 9.48 12.35
CA HIS A 346 -2.82 9.05 13.74
C HIS A 346 -3.74 9.93 14.60
N PRO A 347 -4.40 9.38 15.63
CA PRO A 347 -5.16 10.18 16.58
C PRO A 347 -4.29 11.25 17.25
N VAL A 348 -4.85 12.45 17.39
CA VAL A 348 -4.21 13.60 18.03
C VAL A 348 -4.27 13.45 19.55
N THR A 349 -3.14 13.65 20.24
CA THR A 349 -3.12 13.77 21.70
C THR A 349 -3.69 15.12 22.14
N PRO A 350 -4.62 15.16 23.12
CA PRO A 350 -5.21 16.42 23.61
C PRO A 350 -4.15 17.37 24.19
N ALA A 351 -4.37 18.68 24.00
CA ALA A 351 -3.53 19.71 24.60
C ALA A 351 -3.64 19.73 26.14
N PRO A 352 -2.57 20.11 26.86
CA PRO A 352 -2.62 20.37 28.29
C PRO A 352 -3.72 21.37 28.64
N LYS A 353 -4.31 21.22 29.82
CA LYS A 353 -5.44 22.07 30.24
C LYS A 353 -5.07 23.56 30.17
N GLY A 354 -5.88 24.35 29.46
CA GLY A 354 -5.70 25.80 29.32
C GLY A 354 -4.72 26.23 28.23
N TYR A 355 -4.22 25.30 27.42
CA TYR A 355 -3.40 25.56 26.25
C TYR A 355 -4.17 25.34 24.95
N THR A 356 -3.93 26.20 23.97
CA THR A 356 -4.54 26.12 22.62
C THR A 356 -3.44 26.18 21.55
N PRO A 357 -3.49 25.34 20.50
CA PRO A 357 -2.53 25.42 19.41
C PRO A 357 -2.70 26.72 18.63
N PHE A 358 -1.58 27.36 18.25
CA PHE A 358 -1.62 28.63 17.49
C PHE A 358 -0.61 28.70 16.36
N TYR A 359 0.43 27.85 16.35
CA TYR A 359 1.47 27.89 15.34
C TYR A 359 2.02 26.50 15.01
N ILE A 360 2.35 26.26 13.74
CA ILE A 360 2.96 25.00 13.27
C ILE A 360 4.18 25.31 12.40
N ASN A 361 5.31 24.69 12.74
CA ASN A 361 6.47 24.58 11.86
C ASN A 361 6.80 23.09 11.64
N GLY A 362 7.61 22.76 10.64
CA GLY A 362 8.02 21.38 10.43
C GLY A 362 8.82 21.15 9.16
N TYR A 363 9.27 19.92 9.01
CA TYR A 363 10.01 19.44 7.84
C TYR A 363 9.28 18.25 7.20
N PHE A 364 8.97 18.39 5.91
CA PHE A 364 8.13 17.46 5.16
C PHE A 364 8.91 16.86 4.01
N ARG A 365 9.02 15.53 3.97
CA ARG A 365 9.53 14.79 2.82
C ARG A 365 8.52 14.87 1.68
N HIS A 366 8.99 14.84 0.44
CA HIS A 366 8.11 14.61 -0.70
C HIS A 366 7.25 13.34 -0.59
N GLY A 367 6.08 13.34 -1.21
CA GLY A 367 5.20 12.18 -1.34
C GLY A 367 5.78 11.09 -2.25
N ALA A 368 4.99 10.04 -2.48
CA ALA A 368 5.33 8.95 -3.40
C ALA A 368 5.70 9.47 -4.80
N ARG A 369 6.72 8.86 -5.40
CA ARG A 369 7.35 9.33 -6.64
C ARG A 369 7.64 8.20 -7.62
N GLN A 370 7.85 8.58 -8.87
CA GLN A 370 8.41 7.73 -9.92
C GLN A 370 9.89 7.39 -9.63
N ILE A 371 10.43 6.43 -10.38
CA ILE A 371 11.86 6.05 -10.35
C ILE A 371 12.69 7.30 -10.67
N ASP A 372 13.73 7.58 -9.90
CA ASP A 372 14.52 8.82 -9.97
C ASP A 372 15.64 8.81 -11.01
N ASP A 373 15.68 7.78 -11.85
CA ASP A 373 16.68 7.63 -12.90
C ASP A 373 16.12 6.89 -14.13
N GLU A 374 16.68 7.18 -15.30
CA GLU A 374 16.31 6.57 -16.60
C GLU A 374 16.93 5.19 -16.82
N VAL A 375 17.87 4.78 -15.95
CA VAL A 375 18.72 3.59 -16.14
C VAL A 375 18.05 2.34 -15.56
N THR A 376 17.38 2.44 -14.41
CA THR A 376 16.89 1.31 -13.64
C THR A 376 15.88 0.47 -14.41
N TYR A 377 14.84 1.07 -14.98
CA TYR A 377 13.89 0.34 -15.83
C TYR A 377 14.57 -0.16 -17.11
N SER A 378 15.34 0.70 -17.77
CA SER A 378 16.00 0.37 -19.05
C SER A 378 16.98 -0.80 -18.94
N ALA A 379 17.73 -0.89 -17.84
CA ALA A 379 18.65 -1.99 -17.57
C ALA A 379 17.89 -3.31 -17.30
N ILE A 380 16.87 -3.28 -16.44
CA ILE A 380 16.03 -4.45 -16.13
C ILE A 380 15.32 -4.96 -17.38
N TYR A 381 14.62 -4.08 -18.09
CA TYR A 381 13.87 -4.46 -19.27
C TYR A 381 14.81 -4.87 -20.40
N GLY A 382 15.90 -4.15 -20.62
CA GLY A 382 16.88 -4.44 -21.67
C GLY A 382 17.56 -5.81 -21.50
N VAL A 383 17.93 -6.20 -20.28
CA VAL A 383 18.51 -7.53 -20.04
C VAL A 383 17.47 -8.64 -20.29
N LEU A 384 16.22 -8.43 -19.89
CA LEU A 384 15.13 -9.38 -20.13
C LEU A 384 14.78 -9.49 -21.62
N GLU A 385 14.70 -8.37 -22.32
CA GLU A 385 14.41 -8.30 -23.77
C GLU A 385 15.47 -9.03 -24.59
N LYS A 386 16.75 -8.79 -24.27
CA LYS A 386 17.87 -9.48 -24.93
C LYS A 386 17.85 -10.98 -24.65
N ALA A 387 17.65 -11.38 -23.39
CA ALA A 387 17.55 -12.78 -23.03
C ALA A 387 16.33 -13.46 -23.67
N HIS A 388 15.21 -12.75 -23.82
CA HIS A 388 14.04 -13.24 -24.53
C HIS A 388 14.38 -13.52 -26.01
N ALA A 389 15.05 -12.57 -26.69
CA ALA A 389 15.44 -12.70 -28.09
C ALA A 389 16.41 -13.86 -28.37
N THR A 390 17.21 -14.27 -27.37
CA THR A 390 18.14 -15.41 -27.47
C THR A 390 17.61 -16.70 -26.85
N ASN A 391 16.34 -16.76 -26.45
CA ASN A 391 15.73 -17.87 -25.73
C ASN A 391 16.45 -18.24 -24.43
N ASN A 392 17.06 -17.26 -23.75
CA ASN A 392 17.81 -17.41 -22.51
C ASN A 392 16.99 -17.10 -21.24
N LEU A 393 15.67 -16.93 -21.34
CA LEU A 393 14.80 -16.77 -20.17
C LEU A 393 14.22 -18.11 -19.71
N THR A 394 14.17 -18.31 -18.39
CA THR A 394 13.32 -19.36 -17.80
C THR A 394 11.84 -19.03 -18.05
N ASP A 395 10.93 -19.96 -17.78
CA ASP A 395 9.50 -19.68 -17.92
C ASP A 395 9.05 -18.55 -16.96
N PHE A 396 9.62 -18.50 -15.76
CA PHE A 396 9.40 -17.38 -14.83
C PHE A 396 9.96 -16.06 -15.36
N GLY A 397 11.17 -16.08 -15.94
CA GLY A 397 11.77 -14.91 -16.59
C GLY A 397 10.93 -14.37 -17.76
N LYS A 398 10.34 -15.26 -18.57
CA LYS A 398 9.42 -14.87 -19.66
C LYS A 398 8.19 -14.17 -19.13
N ALA A 399 7.57 -14.68 -18.06
CA ALA A 399 6.43 -14.00 -17.47
C ALA A 399 6.78 -12.66 -16.82
N LEU A 400 7.96 -12.52 -16.21
CA LEU A 400 8.42 -11.22 -15.74
C LEU A 400 8.59 -10.23 -16.91
N TYR A 401 9.20 -10.66 -18.00
CA TYR A 401 9.32 -9.86 -19.23
C TYR A 401 7.94 -9.42 -19.76
N GLU A 402 6.99 -10.33 -19.90
CA GLU A 402 5.62 -10.03 -20.35
C GLU A 402 4.85 -9.11 -19.38
N ARG A 403 5.09 -9.22 -18.08
CA ARG A 403 4.48 -8.34 -17.05
C ARG A 403 5.01 -6.91 -17.16
N LEU A 404 6.29 -6.74 -17.48
CA LEU A 404 6.94 -5.43 -17.55
C LEU A 404 6.76 -4.74 -18.90
N GLU A 405 6.57 -5.44 -20.01
CA GLU A 405 6.37 -4.84 -21.34
C GLU A 405 5.33 -3.69 -21.37
N PRO A 406 4.08 -3.87 -20.90
CA PRO A 406 3.10 -2.77 -20.91
C PRO A 406 3.49 -1.64 -19.96
N PHE A 407 4.37 -1.90 -19.00
CA PHE A 407 4.79 -0.95 -17.97
C PHE A 407 5.69 0.17 -18.53
N LYS A 408 6.35 -0.06 -19.67
CA LYS A 408 7.21 0.92 -20.33
C LYS A 408 6.57 2.30 -20.46
N LYS A 409 5.30 2.37 -20.90
CA LYS A 409 4.55 3.63 -21.06
C LYS A 409 4.30 4.36 -19.74
N ASN A 410 4.33 3.66 -18.61
CA ASN A 410 4.00 4.21 -17.31
C ASN A 410 5.19 4.94 -16.68
N VAL A 411 6.42 4.59 -17.04
CA VAL A 411 7.65 5.11 -16.42
C VAL A 411 8.47 6.04 -17.31
N PHE A 412 8.37 5.94 -18.64
CA PHE A 412 9.15 6.77 -19.56
C PHE A 412 8.83 8.27 -19.41
N TYR A 413 9.88 9.11 -19.35
CA TYR A 413 9.81 10.58 -19.24
C TYR A 413 9.08 11.09 -18.00
N LYS A 414 9.18 10.36 -16.89
CA LYS A 414 8.57 10.73 -15.61
C LYS A 414 9.57 10.62 -14.46
N GLU A 415 10.86 10.64 -14.75
CA GLU A 415 11.91 10.32 -13.81
C GLU A 415 11.86 11.25 -12.58
N GLY A 416 11.60 10.67 -11.42
CA GLY A 416 11.55 11.38 -10.15
C GLY A 416 10.35 12.30 -9.96
N ASP A 417 9.33 12.23 -10.83
CA ASP A 417 8.09 12.99 -10.70
C ASP A 417 7.25 12.51 -9.50
N LEU A 418 6.45 13.41 -8.93
CA LEU A 418 5.44 13.05 -7.93
C LEU A 418 4.32 12.23 -8.59
N THR A 419 3.93 11.11 -7.99
CA THR A 419 2.81 10.29 -8.50
C THR A 419 1.46 10.82 -8.00
N GLN A 420 0.36 10.34 -8.58
CA GLN A 420 -0.98 10.68 -8.06
C GLN A 420 -1.20 10.11 -6.66
N ILE A 421 -0.59 8.96 -6.34
CA ILE A 421 -0.49 8.47 -4.95
C ILE A 421 0.17 9.53 -4.06
N GLY A 422 1.34 10.06 -4.45
CA GLY A 422 2.06 11.08 -3.68
C GLY A 422 1.28 12.39 -3.51
N TYR A 423 0.58 12.83 -4.57
CA TYR A 423 -0.32 13.99 -4.53
C TYR A 423 -1.45 13.77 -3.51
N ARG A 424 -2.20 12.66 -3.61
CA ARG A 424 -3.33 12.38 -2.71
C ARG A 424 -2.85 12.22 -1.27
N GLN A 425 -1.77 11.47 -1.06
CA GLN A 425 -1.16 11.23 0.25
C GLN A 425 -0.84 12.55 0.96
N THR A 426 -0.14 13.46 0.27
CA THR A 426 0.33 14.72 0.88
C THR A 426 -0.75 15.79 0.95
N ARG A 427 -1.72 15.79 0.01
CA ARG A 427 -2.93 16.60 0.13
C ARG A 427 -3.73 16.26 1.39
N GLU A 428 -3.83 14.99 1.75
CA GLU A 428 -4.56 14.59 2.95
C GLU A 428 -3.84 15.03 4.24
N ILE A 429 -2.50 15.05 4.27
CA ILE A 429 -1.73 15.65 5.38
C ILE A 429 -2.16 17.11 5.61
N GLY A 430 -2.28 17.91 4.54
CA GLY A 430 -2.74 19.30 4.64
C GLY A 430 -4.19 19.43 5.15
N ARG A 431 -5.08 18.51 4.75
CA ARG A 431 -6.46 18.48 5.23
C ARG A 431 -6.54 18.13 6.71
N ARG A 432 -5.86 17.07 7.13
CA ARG A 432 -5.79 16.65 8.53
C ARG A 432 -5.18 17.73 9.42
N MET A 433 -4.16 18.46 8.94
CA MET A 433 -3.59 19.58 9.69
C MET A 433 -4.66 20.62 10.07
N VAL A 434 -5.54 21.00 9.12
CA VAL A 434 -6.66 21.94 9.39
C VAL A 434 -7.72 21.32 10.30
N GLN A 435 -8.06 20.04 10.11
CA GLN A 435 -9.07 19.36 10.92
C GLN A 435 -8.62 19.16 12.37
N ASN A 436 -7.33 18.87 12.57
CA ASN A 436 -6.73 18.57 13.86
C ASN A 436 -6.39 19.83 14.66
N TYR A 437 -6.08 20.94 13.97
CA TYR A 437 -5.67 22.20 14.58
C TYR A 437 -6.42 23.40 13.98
N PRO A 438 -7.78 23.40 13.97
CA PRO A 438 -8.56 24.45 13.32
C PRO A 438 -8.21 25.86 13.82
N GLU A 439 -7.86 25.98 15.12
CA GLU A 439 -7.49 27.23 15.78
C GLU A 439 -6.28 27.88 15.11
N VAL A 440 -5.30 27.09 14.65
CA VAL A 440 -4.10 27.60 13.93
C VAL A 440 -4.47 28.32 12.64
N PHE A 441 -5.63 27.99 12.05
CA PHE A 441 -6.09 28.55 10.78
C PHE A 441 -7.20 29.59 10.95
N GLU A 442 -7.58 29.98 12.16
CA GLU A 442 -8.64 30.98 12.40
C GLU A 442 -8.19 32.42 12.08
N GLY A 443 -9.16 33.27 11.73
CA GLY A 443 -8.92 34.68 11.40
C GLY A 443 -8.03 34.86 10.16
N HIS A 444 -6.93 35.60 10.32
CA HIS A 444 -5.95 35.91 9.28
C HIS A 444 -4.59 35.31 9.63
N PRO A 445 -4.43 33.98 9.56
CA PRO A 445 -3.19 33.31 9.93
C PRO A 445 -2.06 33.67 8.95
N TYR A 446 -0.84 33.74 9.45
CA TYR A 446 0.37 33.80 8.66
C TYR A 446 0.65 32.45 8.03
N LEU A 447 0.64 32.37 6.70
CA LEU A 447 0.88 31.12 5.97
C LEU A 447 2.14 31.26 5.11
N LYS A 448 3.15 30.45 5.42
CA LYS A 448 4.40 30.38 4.68
C LYS A 448 4.78 28.94 4.38
N THR A 449 5.26 28.68 3.17
CA THR A 449 5.89 27.40 2.80
C THR A 449 7.16 27.59 1.99
N ASN A 450 8.21 26.85 2.36
CA ASN A 450 9.50 26.80 1.66
C ASN A 450 9.78 25.38 1.15
N ALA A 451 10.35 25.25 -0.05
CA ALA A 451 10.78 23.97 -0.59
C ALA A 451 12.15 24.07 -1.26
N THR A 452 12.85 22.94 -1.37
CA THR A 452 13.93 22.83 -2.34
C THR A 452 13.39 23.01 -3.77
N ASN A 453 14.25 23.38 -4.71
CA ASN A 453 13.87 23.54 -6.11
C ASN A 453 13.65 22.21 -6.88
N VAL A 454 13.56 21.08 -6.18
CA VAL A 454 13.31 19.77 -6.80
C VAL A 454 11.81 19.63 -7.07
N LEU A 455 11.43 19.37 -8.33
CA LEU A 455 10.03 19.43 -8.78
C LEU A 455 9.05 18.61 -7.94
N ARG A 456 9.38 17.35 -7.58
CA ARG A 456 8.53 16.53 -6.70
C ARG A 456 8.34 17.10 -5.30
N VAL A 457 9.34 17.82 -4.77
CA VAL A 457 9.28 18.47 -3.46
C VAL A 457 8.37 19.69 -3.55
N ALA A 458 8.56 20.53 -4.57
CA ALA A 458 7.67 21.66 -4.85
C ALA A 458 6.22 21.21 -5.10
N ALA A 459 6.00 20.14 -5.87
CA ALA A 459 4.68 19.57 -6.09
C ALA A 459 4.06 19.03 -4.79
N THR A 460 4.86 18.43 -3.90
CA THR A 460 4.39 18.01 -2.57
C THR A 460 3.95 19.20 -1.71
N MET A 461 4.75 20.27 -1.66
CA MET A 461 4.39 21.51 -0.98
C MET A 461 3.06 22.05 -1.48
N GLN A 462 2.88 22.12 -2.81
CA GLN A 462 1.61 22.56 -3.41
C GLN A 462 0.44 21.61 -3.10
N SER A 463 0.70 20.30 -2.97
CA SER A 463 -0.32 19.32 -2.61
C SER A 463 -0.83 19.53 -1.18
N VAL A 464 0.08 19.75 -0.22
CA VAL A 464 -0.27 20.13 1.16
C VAL A 464 -1.05 21.44 1.19
N ASN A 465 -0.57 22.46 0.48
CA ASN A 465 -1.22 23.78 0.40
C ASN A 465 -2.65 23.66 -0.18
N SER A 466 -2.83 22.86 -1.23
CA SER A 466 -4.14 22.53 -1.80
C SER A 466 -5.04 21.80 -0.80
N GLY A 467 -4.48 20.91 0.01
CA GLY A 467 -5.18 20.24 1.11
C GLY A 467 -5.78 21.24 2.10
N ILE A 468 -4.96 22.19 2.56
CA ILE A 468 -5.36 23.26 3.47
C ILE A 468 -6.47 24.12 2.84
N LEU A 469 -6.24 24.62 1.63
CA LEU A 469 -7.22 25.47 0.92
C LEU A 469 -8.53 24.75 0.58
N SER A 470 -8.51 23.42 0.42
CA SER A 470 -9.73 22.66 0.17
C SER A 470 -10.72 22.66 1.34
N LEU A 471 -10.24 22.92 2.56
CA LEU A 471 -11.06 23.08 3.75
C LEU A 471 -11.24 24.55 4.14
N ARG A 472 -10.29 25.41 3.79
CA ARG A 472 -10.28 26.84 4.09
C ARG A 472 -9.94 27.68 2.85
N PRO A 473 -10.86 27.80 1.88
CA PRO A 473 -10.59 28.41 0.58
C PRO A 473 -10.33 29.93 0.61
N GLY A 474 -10.65 30.60 1.71
CA GLY A 474 -10.44 32.05 1.88
C GLY A 474 -9.10 32.46 2.51
N LEU A 475 -8.18 31.50 2.73
CA LEU A 475 -6.86 31.79 3.28
C LEU A 475 -5.91 32.35 2.22
N GLU A 476 -5.04 33.27 2.63
CA GLU A 476 -4.03 33.90 1.77
C GLU A 476 -2.62 33.53 2.21
N TRP A 477 -1.75 33.22 1.24
CA TRP A 477 -0.35 32.88 1.49
C TRP A 477 0.49 34.14 1.59
N ALA A 478 1.21 34.30 2.70
CA ALA A 478 2.20 35.35 2.84
C ALA A 478 3.43 35.07 1.98
N GLU A 479 3.83 33.80 1.86
CA GLU A 479 4.98 33.39 1.07
C GLU A 479 4.88 31.93 0.61
N ILE A 480 5.24 31.69 -0.65
CA ILE A 480 5.47 30.36 -1.21
C ILE A 480 6.77 30.45 -2.01
N ASP A 481 7.84 29.79 -1.55
CA ASP A 481 9.14 29.82 -2.22
C ASP A 481 9.70 28.40 -2.41
N ASN A 482 10.11 28.07 -3.63
CA ASN A 482 10.74 26.81 -4.02
C ASN A 482 12.07 27.03 -4.73
N SER A 483 12.96 27.79 -4.10
CA SER A 483 14.22 28.23 -4.70
C SER A 483 15.43 27.38 -4.31
N ARG A 484 16.53 27.57 -5.06
CA ARG A 484 17.82 26.93 -4.79
C ARG A 484 18.51 27.49 -3.54
N SER A 485 18.06 28.63 -3.02
CA SER A 485 18.63 29.27 -1.82
C SER A 485 18.51 28.35 -0.60
N PHE A 486 17.45 27.54 -0.54
CA PHE A 486 17.19 26.59 0.54
C PHE A 486 18.03 25.31 0.48
N LEU A 487 18.85 25.07 -0.54
CA LEU A 487 19.59 23.80 -0.64
C LEU A 487 20.56 23.58 0.53
N THR A 488 21.17 24.65 1.06
CA THR A 488 22.12 24.55 2.19
C THR A 488 21.45 24.16 3.50
N THR A 489 20.16 24.50 3.68
CA THR A 489 19.39 24.22 4.89
C THR A 489 18.44 23.04 4.70
N LEU A 490 17.72 22.92 3.60
CA LEU A 490 16.70 21.89 3.36
C LEU A 490 17.21 20.68 2.54
N ASN A 491 18.40 20.74 1.94
CA ASN A 491 19.01 19.58 1.27
C ASN A 491 20.55 19.58 1.31
N PRO A 492 21.17 19.62 2.51
CA PRO A 492 22.62 19.71 2.65
C PRO A 492 23.38 18.52 2.02
N TYR A 493 22.71 17.40 1.79
CA TYR A 493 23.27 16.20 1.16
C TYR A 493 23.25 16.22 -0.37
N GLY A 494 22.48 17.11 -0.99
CA GLY A 494 22.25 17.11 -2.44
C GLY A 494 23.55 17.27 -3.24
N ASN A 495 23.67 16.58 -4.38
CA ASN A 495 24.83 16.71 -5.28
C ASN A 495 25.06 18.15 -5.76
N VAL A 496 23.99 18.94 -5.87
CA VAL A 496 24.01 20.33 -6.34
C VAL A 496 23.95 21.35 -5.20
N CYS A 497 24.06 20.90 -3.94
CA CYS A 497 24.10 21.80 -2.79
C CYS A 497 25.44 22.56 -2.78
N PRO A 498 25.43 23.90 -2.81
CA PRO A 498 26.65 24.70 -2.86
C PRO A 498 27.51 24.55 -1.60
N GLY A 499 26.91 24.16 -0.47
CA GLY A 499 27.60 23.91 0.80
C GLY A 499 28.14 22.49 0.98
N ARG A 500 28.07 21.63 -0.05
CA ARG A 500 28.57 20.26 0.01
C ARG A 500 30.05 20.20 -0.36
N SER A 501 30.87 19.71 0.57
CA SER A 501 32.32 19.55 0.37
C SER A 501 32.68 18.25 -0.37
N PRO A 502 33.90 18.15 -0.93
CA PRO A 502 34.44 16.89 -1.45
C PRO A 502 34.47 15.77 -0.39
N LEU A 503 34.78 16.11 0.87
CA LEU A 503 34.76 15.15 1.96
C LEU A 503 33.34 14.60 2.23
N ASP A 504 32.31 15.44 2.16
CA ASP A 504 30.91 14.99 2.26
C ASP A 504 30.55 14.03 1.12
N LYS A 505 31.11 14.25 -0.08
CA LYS A 505 30.93 13.33 -1.20
C LYS A 505 31.65 12.00 -0.94
N TYR A 506 32.86 12.03 -0.41
CA TYR A 506 33.66 10.85 -0.08
C TYR A 506 33.00 9.98 0.99
N ILE A 507 32.67 10.55 2.16
CA ILE A 507 32.08 9.83 3.31
C ILE A 507 30.78 9.14 2.93
N LEU A 508 29.93 9.81 2.14
CA LEU A 508 28.64 9.25 1.69
C LEU A 508 28.76 8.34 0.48
N GLY A 509 29.93 8.29 -0.14
CA GLY A 509 30.20 7.64 -1.41
C GLY A 509 30.65 6.18 -1.25
N LYS A 510 30.74 5.51 -2.39
CA LYS A 510 31.16 4.10 -2.49
C LYS A 510 32.67 3.89 -2.23
N GLU A 511 33.43 4.97 -2.13
CA GLU A 511 34.88 4.94 -1.87
C GLU A 511 35.21 4.77 -0.38
N ASN A 512 34.26 5.11 0.51
CA ASN A 512 34.43 5.00 1.95
C ASN A 512 34.31 3.55 2.46
N SER A 513 34.89 3.26 3.62
CA SER A 513 34.95 1.91 4.19
C SER A 513 33.58 1.32 4.56
N TRP A 514 32.54 2.13 4.85
CA TRP A 514 31.18 1.60 5.08
C TRP A 514 30.64 0.84 3.86
N TYR A 515 31.04 1.24 2.65
CA TYR A 515 30.57 0.59 1.42
C TYR A 515 31.16 -0.82 1.27
N LYS A 516 32.39 -1.05 1.78
CA LYS A 516 32.98 -2.39 1.84
C LYS A 516 32.16 -3.30 2.76
N LYS A 517 31.74 -2.80 3.93
CA LYS A 517 30.83 -3.52 4.83
C LYS A 517 29.49 -3.83 4.15
N TYR A 518 28.90 -2.82 3.48
CA TYR A 518 27.66 -2.99 2.71
C TYR A 518 27.79 -4.09 1.64
N ARG A 519 28.89 -4.10 0.87
CA ARG A 519 29.16 -5.17 -0.12
C ARG A 519 29.34 -6.53 0.53
N SER A 520 30.08 -6.63 1.64
CA SER A 520 30.23 -7.91 2.35
C SER A 520 28.90 -8.47 2.87
N TYR A 521 27.94 -7.63 3.25
CA TYR A 521 26.62 -8.12 3.68
C TYR A 521 25.80 -8.68 2.52
N ILE A 522 25.94 -8.14 1.31
CA ILE A 522 25.34 -8.74 0.11
C ILE A 522 25.95 -10.12 -0.11
N ASP A 523 27.28 -10.23 -0.09
CA ASP A 523 27.99 -11.51 -0.29
C ASP A 523 27.67 -12.56 0.79
N GLU A 524 27.49 -12.12 2.05
CA GLU A 524 27.19 -12.99 3.18
C GLU A 524 25.74 -13.51 3.15
N LYS A 525 24.79 -12.67 2.74
CA LYS A 525 23.35 -12.91 2.97
C LYS A 525 22.56 -13.28 1.72
N LEU A 526 23.09 -13.01 0.53
CA LEU A 526 22.37 -13.21 -0.73
C LEU A 526 23.14 -14.17 -1.65
N ASP A 527 22.44 -15.20 -2.14
CA ASP A 527 22.92 -16.00 -3.29
C ASP A 527 22.49 -15.30 -4.58
N VAL A 528 23.30 -14.31 -4.99
CA VAL A 528 23.05 -13.50 -6.19
C VAL A 528 22.95 -14.40 -7.44
N ASP A 529 23.71 -15.49 -7.51
CA ASP A 529 23.68 -16.39 -8.66
C ASP A 529 22.39 -17.21 -8.69
N ALA A 530 21.86 -17.64 -7.53
CA ALA A 530 20.55 -18.27 -7.44
C ALA A 530 19.41 -17.33 -7.86
N PHE A 531 19.50 -16.04 -7.52
CA PHE A 531 18.58 -15.03 -8.04
C PHE A 531 18.57 -15.00 -9.57
N PHE A 532 19.73 -14.89 -10.21
CA PHE A 532 19.80 -14.85 -11.67
C PHE A 532 19.38 -16.17 -12.34
N ARG A 533 19.74 -17.33 -11.76
CA ARG A 533 19.31 -18.65 -12.26
C ARG A 533 17.80 -18.89 -12.23
N ARG A 534 17.04 -18.11 -11.43
CA ARG A 534 15.57 -18.14 -11.49
C ARG A 534 15.02 -17.46 -12.73
N LEU A 535 15.71 -16.46 -13.26
CA LEU A 535 15.26 -15.63 -14.39
C LEU A 535 15.88 -16.06 -15.72
N PHE A 536 17.13 -16.50 -15.71
CA PHE A 536 17.94 -16.79 -16.90
C PHE A 536 18.40 -18.25 -16.93
N ILE A 537 18.45 -18.84 -18.12
CA ILE A 537 18.92 -20.23 -18.33
C ILE A 537 20.45 -20.30 -18.22
N ASP A 538 21.14 -19.37 -18.87
CA ASP A 538 22.60 -19.19 -18.85
C ASP A 538 22.95 -17.80 -18.32
N VAL A 539 23.39 -17.74 -17.07
CA VAL A 539 23.74 -16.51 -16.35
C VAL A 539 25.05 -15.89 -16.86
N THR A 540 25.93 -16.66 -17.49
CA THR A 540 27.25 -16.17 -17.94
C THR A 540 27.13 -15.08 -19.01
N GLN A 541 26.10 -15.17 -19.84
CA GLN A 541 25.78 -14.13 -20.84
C GLN A 541 25.37 -12.82 -20.18
N VAL A 542 24.64 -12.89 -19.05
CA VAL A 542 24.23 -11.70 -18.30
C VAL A 542 25.44 -11.05 -17.62
N GLU A 543 26.27 -11.86 -16.97
CA GLU A 543 27.48 -11.39 -16.26
C GLU A 543 28.53 -10.77 -17.19
N SER A 544 28.57 -11.15 -18.47
CA SER A 544 29.48 -10.53 -19.44
C SER A 544 29.15 -9.08 -19.80
N GLU A 545 27.92 -8.63 -19.51
CA GLU A 545 27.40 -7.32 -19.94
C GLU A 545 26.97 -6.43 -18.78
N TYR A 546 26.60 -7.03 -17.64
CA TYR A 546 26.06 -6.32 -16.49
C TYR A 546 26.83 -6.68 -15.22
N ASP A 547 27.08 -5.66 -14.37
CA ASP A 547 27.50 -5.91 -12.98
C ASP A 547 26.34 -6.55 -12.22
N LYS A 548 26.49 -7.81 -11.83
CA LYS A 548 25.40 -8.58 -11.21
C LYS A 548 24.89 -7.94 -9.92
N TYR A 549 25.77 -7.28 -9.16
CA TYR A 549 25.42 -6.59 -7.92
C TYR A 549 24.62 -5.30 -8.15
N ASP A 550 24.95 -4.53 -9.19
CA ASP A 550 24.15 -3.38 -9.63
C ASP A 550 22.79 -3.84 -10.15
N LEU A 551 22.77 -4.89 -10.97
CA LEU A 551 21.54 -5.38 -11.60
C LEU A 551 20.55 -5.96 -10.58
N ILE A 552 20.98 -6.79 -9.63
CA ILE A 552 20.07 -7.28 -8.56
C ILE A 552 19.57 -6.13 -7.67
N HIS A 553 20.42 -5.14 -7.36
CA HIS A 553 19.99 -3.96 -6.61
C HIS A 553 18.97 -3.12 -7.41
N ARG A 554 19.06 -3.06 -8.74
CA ARG A 554 18.04 -2.42 -9.58
C ARG A 554 16.70 -3.17 -9.52
N PHE A 555 16.72 -4.51 -9.58
CA PHE A 555 15.51 -5.30 -9.35
C PHE A 555 14.90 -5.04 -7.98
N TRP A 556 15.74 -4.94 -6.94
CA TRP A 556 15.31 -4.60 -5.58
C TRP A 556 14.67 -3.21 -5.51
N LEU A 557 15.33 -2.21 -6.10
CA LEU A 557 14.84 -0.83 -6.19
C LEU A 557 13.50 -0.76 -6.92
N MET A 558 13.37 -1.47 -8.04
CA MET A 558 12.14 -1.53 -8.81
C MET A 558 11.01 -2.17 -7.99
N ALA A 559 11.26 -3.31 -7.33
CA ALA A 559 10.26 -3.97 -6.48
C ALA A 559 9.79 -3.04 -5.35
N SER A 560 10.76 -2.40 -4.69
CA SER A 560 10.51 -1.42 -3.61
C SER A 560 9.69 -0.22 -4.08
N LEU A 561 9.92 0.26 -5.30
CA LEU A 561 9.25 1.44 -5.87
C LEU A 561 7.83 1.14 -6.37
N MET A 562 7.46 -0.11 -6.68
CA MET A 562 6.15 -0.42 -7.27
C MET A 562 4.99 0.16 -6.47
N GLN A 563 5.06 0.12 -5.13
CA GLN A 563 4.05 0.72 -4.25
C GLN A 563 3.88 2.24 -4.42
N CYS A 564 4.88 2.95 -4.92
CA CYS A 564 4.82 4.40 -5.19
C CYS A 564 4.09 4.74 -6.48
N LEU A 565 3.93 3.77 -7.39
CA LEU A 565 3.53 4.02 -8.77
C LEU A 565 2.02 3.89 -8.91
N ASP A 566 1.42 4.82 -9.67
CA ASP A 566 -0.03 4.87 -9.88
C ASP A 566 -0.55 3.58 -10.53
N ARG A 567 0.28 3.01 -11.42
CA ARG A 567 0.08 1.70 -12.03
C ARG A 567 1.20 0.80 -11.55
N GLN A 568 0.85 -0.33 -10.97
CA GLN A 568 1.82 -1.22 -10.35
C GLN A 568 1.94 -2.51 -11.16
N VAL A 569 3.15 -3.03 -11.21
CA VAL A 569 3.39 -4.41 -11.60
C VAL A 569 4.05 -5.07 -10.40
N PRO A 570 3.29 -5.78 -9.55
CA PRO A 570 3.88 -6.48 -8.42
C PRO A 570 4.96 -7.44 -8.91
N ILE A 571 6.18 -7.23 -8.40
CA ILE A 571 7.35 -8.06 -8.72
C ILE A 571 8.10 -8.53 -7.47
N TRP A 572 7.52 -8.41 -6.27
CA TRP A 572 8.13 -8.96 -5.05
C TRP A 572 8.36 -10.47 -5.14
N ASP A 573 7.60 -11.17 -5.99
CA ASP A 573 7.72 -12.61 -6.27
C ASP A 573 9.04 -13.01 -6.94
N ILE A 574 9.87 -12.06 -7.38
CA ILE A 574 11.21 -12.34 -7.89
C ILE A 574 12.23 -12.62 -6.77
N PHE A 575 11.95 -12.21 -5.53
CA PHE A 575 12.80 -12.42 -4.37
C PHE A 575 12.23 -13.50 -3.46
N THR A 576 13.08 -14.25 -2.76
CA THR A 576 12.63 -15.14 -1.69
C THR A 576 12.28 -14.36 -0.41
N GLU A 577 11.66 -15.00 0.58
CA GLU A 577 11.43 -14.38 1.89
C GLU A 577 12.75 -13.94 2.51
N GLU A 578 13.70 -14.87 2.54
CA GLU A 578 15.01 -14.67 3.13
C GLU A 578 15.77 -13.55 2.43
N GLU A 579 15.65 -13.45 1.11
CA GLU A 579 16.25 -12.37 0.32
C GLU A 579 15.60 -11.02 0.62
N ILE A 580 14.27 -10.94 0.78
CA ILE A 580 13.58 -9.70 1.16
C ILE A 580 14.03 -9.23 2.55
N LEU A 581 14.08 -10.14 3.53
CA LEU A 581 14.54 -9.82 4.89
C LEU A 581 16.03 -9.42 4.90
N ALA A 582 16.87 -10.10 4.11
CA ALA A 582 18.28 -9.77 3.97
C ALA A 582 18.46 -8.39 3.34
N TRP A 583 17.76 -8.09 2.24
CA TRP A 583 17.81 -6.79 1.60
C TRP A 583 17.34 -5.66 2.51
N ALA A 584 16.27 -5.87 3.29
CA ALA A 584 15.81 -4.88 4.24
C ALA A 584 16.89 -4.54 5.30
N GLU A 585 17.62 -5.55 5.79
CA GLU A 585 18.75 -5.34 6.70
C GLU A 585 19.92 -4.62 6.00
N ILE A 586 20.26 -5.03 4.77
CA ILE A 586 21.36 -4.48 3.96
C ILE A 586 21.12 -3.00 3.61
N GLU A 587 19.93 -2.68 3.09
CA GLU A 587 19.58 -1.31 2.71
C GLU A 587 19.41 -0.43 3.94
N ASN A 588 18.85 -0.94 5.04
CA ASN A 588 18.80 -0.19 6.29
C ASN A 588 20.19 0.25 6.74
N TYR A 589 21.18 -0.64 6.67
CA TYR A 589 22.58 -0.30 6.99
C TYR A 589 23.16 0.76 6.06
N LYS A 590 22.89 0.71 4.75
CA LYS A 590 23.33 1.75 3.80
C LYS A 590 22.80 3.13 4.18
N TYR A 591 21.51 3.26 4.47
CA TYR A 591 20.96 4.54 4.91
C TYR A 591 21.50 4.97 6.29
N PHE A 592 21.68 4.03 7.22
CA PHE A 592 22.33 4.29 8.50
C PHE A 592 23.76 4.81 8.32
N ALA A 593 24.56 4.21 7.46
CA ALA A 593 25.92 4.68 7.18
C ALA A 593 25.93 6.09 6.55
N GLN A 594 24.96 6.38 5.68
CA GLN A 594 24.89 7.65 4.96
C GLN A 594 24.21 8.79 5.74
N LYS A 595 23.36 8.49 6.73
CA LYS A 595 22.49 9.47 7.40
C LYS A 595 22.38 9.30 8.92
N GLY A 596 22.86 8.20 9.45
CA GLY A 596 22.87 7.84 10.86
C GLY A 596 24.28 7.82 11.46
N PRO A 597 24.39 7.51 12.76
CA PRO A 597 25.63 7.56 13.53
C PRO A 597 26.55 6.34 13.28
N GLU A 598 26.93 6.08 12.03
CA GLU A 598 28.04 5.15 11.75
C GLU A 598 29.35 5.79 12.21
N PRO A 599 30.13 5.13 13.11
CA PRO A 599 31.33 5.71 13.71
C PRO A 599 32.36 6.20 12.69
N VAL A 600 32.43 5.50 11.54
CA VAL A 600 33.36 5.83 10.47
C VAL A 600 33.20 7.25 9.90
N SER A 601 32.01 7.82 10.04
CA SER A 601 31.70 9.15 9.55
C SER A 601 32.20 10.28 10.46
N HIS A 602 32.67 9.95 11.68
CA HIS A 602 32.99 10.93 12.73
C HIS A 602 31.85 11.94 12.98
N GLY A 603 30.61 11.46 12.91
CA GLY A 603 29.40 12.25 13.08
C GLY A 603 29.02 13.13 11.88
N ARG A 604 29.81 13.14 10.80
CA ARG A 604 29.57 13.99 9.63
C ARG A 604 28.37 13.57 8.80
N SER A 605 28.05 12.27 8.74
CA SER A 605 26.91 11.73 7.98
C SER A 605 25.57 12.30 8.43
N TRP A 606 25.32 12.41 9.74
CA TRP A 606 24.09 12.97 10.31
C TRP A 606 24.25 14.44 10.71
N GLY A 607 25.48 14.88 11.01
CA GLY A 607 25.75 16.23 11.49
C GLY A 607 25.37 17.33 10.50
N LEU A 608 25.43 17.06 9.19
CA LEU A 608 25.03 18.02 8.15
C LEU A 608 23.58 18.53 8.31
N ALA A 609 22.67 17.71 8.83
CA ALA A 609 21.27 18.08 9.07
C ALA A 609 21.06 18.95 10.33
N SER A 610 22.09 19.19 11.15
CA SER A 610 22.03 20.19 12.23
C SER A 610 21.70 21.59 11.69
N ARG A 611 22.15 21.91 10.47
CA ARG A 611 21.80 23.14 9.75
C ARG A 611 20.31 23.24 9.49
N THR A 612 19.67 22.12 9.13
CA THR A 612 18.21 22.05 8.93
C THR A 612 17.48 22.20 10.25
N LEU A 613 17.93 21.50 11.30
CA LEU A 613 17.33 21.61 12.63
C LEU A 613 17.43 23.05 13.16
N ARG A 614 18.61 23.68 13.04
CA ARG A 614 18.80 25.09 13.39
C ARG A 614 17.83 26.00 12.62
N HIS A 615 17.73 25.82 11.30
CA HIS A 615 16.82 26.59 10.45
C HIS A 615 15.36 26.55 10.98
N LEU A 616 14.85 25.36 11.31
CA LEU A 616 13.50 25.22 11.87
C LEU A 616 13.34 25.90 13.24
N LEU A 617 14.37 25.80 14.09
CA LEU A 617 14.36 26.39 15.43
C LEU A 617 14.40 27.92 15.38
N ASP A 618 15.28 28.48 14.54
CA ASP A 618 15.45 29.93 14.39
C ASP A 618 14.23 30.56 13.73
N GLU A 619 13.66 29.96 12.68
CA GLU A 619 12.39 30.42 12.10
C GLU A 619 11.26 30.42 13.14
N SER A 620 11.19 29.37 13.97
CA SER A 620 10.18 29.29 15.03
C SER A 620 10.40 30.35 16.11
N ALA A 621 11.64 30.57 16.56
CA ALA A 621 11.95 31.60 17.54
C ALA A 621 11.60 33.00 17.03
N GLU A 622 11.96 33.28 15.78
CA GLU A 622 11.68 34.53 15.09
C GLU A 622 10.16 34.76 14.94
N ASP A 623 9.40 33.72 14.60
CA ASP A 623 7.95 33.81 14.43
C ASP A 623 7.20 34.01 15.76
N LEU A 624 7.68 33.40 16.84
CA LEU A 624 7.18 33.64 18.20
C LEU A 624 7.44 35.07 18.66
N VAL A 625 8.63 35.63 18.40
CA VAL A 625 8.94 37.04 18.71
C VAL A 625 8.00 37.99 17.96
N ARG A 626 7.66 37.67 16.72
CA ARG A 626 6.68 38.43 15.92
C ARG A 626 5.22 38.17 16.27
N LYS A 627 4.95 37.26 17.21
CA LYS A 627 3.60 36.82 17.59
C LYS A 627 2.78 36.32 16.39
N ARG A 628 3.43 35.59 15.49
CA ARG A 628 2.74 34.97 14.35
C ARG A 628 1.84 33.84 14.84
N HIS A 629 0.68 33.77 14.20
CA HIS A 629 -0.33 32.72 14.35
C HIS A 629 -0.50 32.12 12.96
N GLY A 630 -0.32 30.81 12.79
CA GLY A 630 -0.46 30.16 11.49
C GLY A 630 0.58 29.07 11.25
N ILE A 631 1.14 28.99 10.05
CA ILE A 631 2.10 27.95 9.67
C ILE A 631 3.34 28.51 8.96
N ASN A 632 4.47 27.85 9.17
CA ASN A 632 5.70 28.02 8.40
C ASN A 632 6.27 26.63 8.09
N LEU A 633 6.02 26.08 6.91
CA LEU A 633 6.34 24.68 6.60
C LEU A 633 7.52 24.56 5.64
N ASN A 634 8.45 23.65 5.92
CA ASN A 634 9.64 23.44 5.09
C ASN A 634 9.62 22.04 4.42
N PHE A 635 9.95 21.96 3.13
CA PHE A 635 9.84 20.74 2.34
C PHE A 635 11.18 20.29 1.72
N GLY A 636 11.48 18.99 1.82
CA GLY A 636 12.70 18.40 1.28
C GLY A 636 12.66 16.87 1.13
N HIS A 637 13.74 16.22 1.55
CA HIS A 637 14.04 14.80 1.29
C HIS A 637 14.18 13.95 2.56
N ASP A 638 14.05 12.63 2.39
CA ASP A 638 14.15 11.58 3.42
C ASP A 638 15.45 11.63 4.22
N GLY A 639 16.60 11.65 3.55
CA GLY A 639 17.89 11.55 4.21
C GLY A 639 18.14 12.68 5.21
N VAL A 640 17.60 13.88 4.94
CA VAL A 640 17.66 15.00 5.88
C VAL A 640 16.78 14.73 7.09
N LEU A 641 15.54 14.26 6.90
CA LEU A 641 14.62 13.95 7.99
C LEU A 641 15.19 12.87 8.92
N MET A 642 15.77 11.81 8.35
CA MET A 642 16.50 10.78 9.10
C MET A 642 17.59 11.37 10.01
N ALA A 643 18.41 12.25 9.45
CA ALA A 643 19.50 12.89 10.18
C ALA A 643 19.01 13.94 11.19
N ILE A 644 17.85 14.59 10.95
CA ILE A 644 17.19 15.43 11.96
C ILE A 644 16.82 14.58 13.18
N LEU A 645 16.27 13.37 13.00
CA LEU A 645 15.93 12.50 14.14
C LEU A 645 17.16 12.11 14.97
N THR A 646 18.30 11.90 14.32
CA THR A 646 19.60 11.71 15.00
C THR A 646 19.99 12.96 15.80
N ASN A 647 19.87 14.16 15.23
CA ASN A 647 20.18 15.42 15.92
C ASN A 647 19.20 15.72 17.06
N LEU A 648 17.93 15.35 16.91
CA LEU A 648 16.93 15.43 17.97
C LEU A 648 17.19 14.40 19.08
N GLN A 649 18.05 13.41 18.84
CA GLN A 649 18.30 12.28 19.72
C GLN A 649 16.99 11.54 20.06
N ALA A 650 16.10 11.46 19.08
CA ALA A 650 14.77 10.90 19.28
C ALA A 650 14.85 9.37 19.42
N GLY A 651 14.35 8.84 20.53
CA GLY A 651 14.35 7.39 20.80
C GLY A 651 15.74 6.76 20.64
N THR A 652 15.88 5.89 19.65
CA THR A 652 17.12 5.13 19.38
C THR A 652 17.92 5.66 18.18
N TRP A 653 17.47 6.72 17.51
CA TRP A 653 18.06 7.22 16.25
C TRP A 653 19.51 7.70 16.39
N ALA A 654 19.92 8.14 17.57
CA ALA A 654 21.29 8.58 17.86
C ALA A 654 22.24 7.47 18.36
N ARG A 655 21.78 6.21 18.43
CA ARG A 655 22.64 5.10 18.86
C ARG A 655 23.60 4.69 17.75
N GLU A 656 24.90 4.80 18.03
CA GLU A 656 25.95 4.25 17.18
C GLU A 656 25.80 2.73 17.01
N ALA A 657 26.17 2.25 15.83
CA ALA A 657 26.23 0.84 15.49
C ALA A 657 27.38 0.65 14.50
N SER A 658 28.04 -0.51 14.56
CA SER A 658 29.17 -0.80 13.67
C SER A 658 28.88 -1.88 12.62
N ASN A 659 27.68 -2.47 12.68
CA ASN A 659 27.21 -3.51 11.76
C ASN A 659 25.71 -3.43 11.48
N SER A 660 25.26 -4.15 10.45
CA SER A 660 23.87 -4.12 9.96
C SER A 660 22.83 -4.56 10.99
N LYS A 661 23.12 -5.59 11.80
CA LYS A 661 22.19 -6.12 12.81
C LYS A 661 21.99 -5.15 13.97
N GLU A 662 23.06 -4.51 14.43
CA GLU A 662 22.98 -3.46 15.45
C GLU A 662 22.24 -2.23 14.94
N ALA A 663 22.55 -1.79 13.72
CA ALA A 663 21.86 -0.66 13.10
C ALA A 663 20.35 -0.92 12.99
N LEU A 664 19.94 -2.13 12.60
CA LEU A 664 18.52 -2.50 12.48
C LEU A 664 17.76 -2.46 13.81
N ARG A 665 18.43 -2.68 14.95
CA ARG A 665 17.81 -2.63 16.28
C ARG A 665 17.52 -1.20 16.75
N SER A 666 18.25 -0.22 16.24
CA SER A 666 18.14 1.19 16.68
C SER A 666 17.54 2.10 15.62
N TRP A 667 17.61 1.73 14.35
CA TRP A 667 17.38 2.62 13.24
C TRP A 667 16.69 1.85 12.12
N LYS A 668 15.49 2.30 11.72
CA LYS A 668 14.63 1.63 10.73
C LYS A 668 14.23 2.62 9.64
N TYR A 669 14.82 2.50 8.45
CA TYR A 669 14.50 3.40 7.33
C TYR A 669 13.04 3.38 6.88
N TRP A 670 12.27 2.32 7.16
CA TRP A 670 10.83 2.27 6.88
C TRP A 670 9.97 3.08 7.85
N ASP A 671 10.53 3.58 8.97
CA ASP A 671 9.87 4.59 9.80
C ASP A 671 9.91 5.99 9.14
N ILE A 672 10.60 6.12 8.00
CA ILE A 672 10.62 7.31 7.13
C ILE A 672 10.01 6.94 5.76
N PRO A 673 8.70 6.61 5.71
CA PRO A 673 8.00 6.27 4.47
C PRO A 673 7.87 7.49 3.54
N MET A 674 7.35 7.27 2.34
CA MET A 674 6.97 8.37 1.43
C MET A 674 5.99 9.31 2.12
N GLY A 675 6.15 10.63 1.95
CA GLY A 675 5.34 11.63 2.63
C GLY A 675 5.64 11.82 4.13
N ALA A 676 6.69 11.17 4.66
CA ALA A 676 7.10 11.32 6.05
C ALA A 676 7.29 12.79 6.44
N ASN A 677 6.92 13.14 7.67
CA ASN A 677 6.93 14.53 8.13
C ASN A 677 7.25 14.64 9.61
N LEU A 678 8.01 15.68 9.96
CA LEU A 678 8.23 16.14 11.32
C LEU A 678 7.43 17.42 11.52
N GLN A 679 6.51 17.43 12.49
CA GLN A 679 5.71 18.61 12.83
C GLN A 679 6.05 19.10 14.24
N MET A 680 6.14 20.41 14.40
CA MET A 680 6.31 21.14 15.65
C MET A 680 5.05 21.97 15.87
N ILE A 681 4.20 21.52 16.80
CA ILE A 681 2.93 22.19 17.11
C ILE A 681 3.11 23.02 18.38
N PHE A 682 2.87 24.32 18.28
CA PHE A 682 3.07 25.28 19.37
C PHE A 682 1.75 25.68 20.01
N TYR A 683 1.77 25.76 21.34
CA TYR A 683 0.61 26.02 22.17
C TYR A 683 0.88 27.18 23.12
N GLN A 684 -0.13 28.02 23.31
CA GLN A 684 -0.09 29.17 24.21
C GLN A 684 -1.22 29.08 25.23
N SER A 685 -1.08 29.80 26.34
CA SER A 685 -2.10 29.93 27.39
C SER A 685 -2.27 31.39 27.79
N GLU A 686 -3.49 31.79 28.14
CA GLU A 686 -3.73 33.11 28.77
C GLU A 686 -3.22 33.16 30.21
N GLY A 687 -3.19 32.01 30.91
CA GLY A 687 -2.84 31.91 32.33
C GLY A 687 -1.39 31.53 32.60
N ASN A 688 -0.63 31.13 31.58
CA ASN A 688 0.77 30.75 31.69
C ASN A 688 1.57 31.36 30.54
N PRO A 689 2.62 32.17 30.83
CA PRO A 689 3.44 32.79 29.79
C PRO A 689 4.36 31.80 29.04
N ASP A 690 4.56 30.59 29.55
CA ASP A 690 5.37 29.58 28.89
C ASP A 690 4.67 29.08 27.61
N VAL A 691 5.34 29.17 26.46
CA VAL A 691 4.91 28.50 25.23
C VAL A 691 5.31 27.03 25.31
N LEU A 692 4.38 26.14 24.98
CA LEU A 692 4.66 24.70 24.85
C LEU A 692 4.81 24.31 23.38
N VAL A 693 5.61 23.29 23.11
CA VAL A 693 5.77 22.67 21.80
C VAL A 693 5.64 21.15 21.90
N LYS A 694 4.97 20.54 20.92
CA LYS A 694 4.89 19.09 20.72
C LYS A 694 5.53 18.74 19.38
N PHE A 695 6.38 17.71 19.38
CA PHE A 695 6.98 17.17 18.16
C PHE A 695 6.23 15.91 17.73
N MET A 696 6.03 15.75 16.42
CA MET A 696 5.34 14.59 15.86
C MET A 696 6.10 14.08 14.63
N LEU A 697 6.38 12.79 14.56
CA LEU A 697 6.90 12.11 13.38
C LEU A 697 5.77 11.32 12.74
N ASN A 698 5.45 11.61 11.48
CA ASN A 698 4.36 10.99 10.73
C ASN A 698 3.04 11.08 11.52
N GLU A 699 2.71 12.28 12.00
CA GLU A 699 1.53 12.59 12.83
C GLU A 699 1.43 11.80 14.15
N LYS A 700 2.47 11.04 14.54
CA LYS A 700 2.57 10.38 15.85
C LYS A 700 3.49 11.17 16.78
N ASP A 701 3.10 11.31 18.04
CA ASP A 701 3.91 11.97 19.07
C ASP A 701 5.35 11.43 19.11
N LEU A 702 6.31 12.36 19.01
CA LEU A 702 7.73 12.10 19.05
C LEU A 702 8.29 12.56 20.40
N ARG A 703 8.79 11.61 21.20
CA ARG A 703 9.45 11.93 22.47
C ARG A 703 10.88 12.39 22.24
N LEU A 704 11.24 13.46 22.94
CA LEU A 704 12.57 14.05 22.98
C LEU A 704 13.27 13.71 24.31
N PRO A 705 14.61 13.74 24.38
CA PRO A 705 15.38 13.52 25.61
C PRO A 705 15.35 14.75 26.55
N LEU A 706 14.19 15.35 26.72
CA LEU A 706 13.93 16.50 27.58
C LEU A 706 12.83 16.16 28.57
N GLU A 707 12.73 16.93 29.66
CA GLU A 707 11.64 16.78 30.62
C GLU A 707 10.35 17.32 30.00
N ALA A 708 9.33 16.47 29.88
CA ALA A 708 8.02 16.87 29.39
C ALA A 708 7.21 17.49 30.54
N VAL A 709 6.47 18.56 30.23
CA VAL A 709 5.51 19.17 31.17
C VAL A 709 4.35 18.21 31.40
N GLU A 710 3.81 17.67 30.32
CA GLU A 710 2.75 16.66 30.30
C GLU A 710 2.90 15.83 29.03
N ALA A 711 2.76 14.49 29.11
CA ALA A 711 2.87 13.58 27.98
C ALA A 711 4.10 13.84 27.06
N SER A 712 3.90 14.47 25.90
CA SER A 712 4.93 14.81 24.90
C SER A 712 5.02 16.32 24.63
N TYR A 713 4.60 17.15 25.60
CA TYR A 713 4.63 18.61 25.53
C TYR A 713 5.82 19.16 26.30
N TYR A 714 6.61 20.01 25.65
CA TYR A 714 7.86 20.57 26.19
C TYR A 714 7.81 22.09 26.24
N LYS A 715 8.49 22.70 27.21
CA LYS A 715 8.66 24.16 27.21
C LYS A 715 9.53 24.59 26.04
N TRP A 716 9.03 25.49 25.20
CA TRP A 716 9.75 25.95 24.01
C TRP A 716 11.14 26.49 24.33
N ASN A 717 11.26 27.30 25.38
CA ASN A 717 12.55 27.91 25.74
C ASN A 717 13.62 26.87 26.11
N GLU A 718 13.21 25.75 26.72
CA GLU A 718 14.12 24.65 27.06
C GLU A 718 14.52 23.87 25.81
N VAL A 719 13.57 23.59 24.92
CA VAL A 719 13.81 22.96 23.62
C VAL A 719 14.77 23.80 22.77
N TYR A 720 14.47 25.08 22.59
CA TYR A 720 15.27 25.99 21.78
C TYR A 720 16.71 26.08 22.30
N LYS A 721 16.87 26.33 23.61
CA LYS A 721 18.20 26.41 24.24
C LYS A 721 18.99 25.12 24.05
N PHE A 722 18.39 23.97 24.36
CA PHE A 722 19.08 22.68 24.28
C PHE A 722 19.55 22.37 22.86
N TYR A 723 18.68 22.53 21.86
CA TYR A 723 19.02 22.14 20.49
C TYR A 723 19.87 23.16 19.76
N ILE A 724 19.80 24.45 20.08
CA ILE A 724 20.75 25.44 19.54
C ILE A 724 22.17 25.15 20.05
N GLU A 725 22.33 24.88 21.35
CA GLU A 725 23.63 24.48 21.92
C GLU A 725 24.13 23.15 21.31
N HIS A 726 23.23 22.21 21.01
CA HIS A 726 23.58 20.98 20.29
C HIS A 726 24.04 21.28 18.85
N CYS A 727 23.30 22.08 18.10
CA CYS A 727 23.68 22.46 16.74
C CYS A 727 25.03 23.21 16.71
N ASP A 728 25.32 24.09 17.67
CA ASP A 728 26.62 24.77 17.78
C ASP A 728 27.77 23.76 17.94
N LYS A 729 27.59 22.75 18.80
CA LYS A 729 28.59 21.68 19.00
C LYS A 729 28.78 20.85 17.74
N VAL A 730 27.71 20.49 17.06
CA VAL A 730 27.77 19.70 15.82
C VAL A 730 28.44 20.49 14.70
N GLU A 731 28.11 21.77 14.51
CA GLU A 731 28.74 22.61 13.50
C GLU A 731 30.24 22.81 13.75
N LYS A 732 30.64 22.95 15.02
CA LYS A 732 32.06 22.96 15.39
C LYS A 732 32.75 21.64 15.02
N SER A 733 32.13 20.49 15.33
CA SER A 733 32.64 19.18 14.94
C SER A 733 32.74 19.02 13.41
N LEU A 734 31.76 19.52 12.65
CA LEU A 734 31.83 19.54 11.19
C LEU A 734 32.99 20.39 10.65
N ALA A 735 33.34 21.49 11.32
CA ALA A 735 34.49 22.30 10.94
C ALA A 735 35.83 21.61 11.30
N GLU A 736 35.86 20.82 12.38
CA GLU A 736 37.02 20.05 12.81
C GLU A 736 37.27 18.84 11.91
N THR A 737 36.22 18.10 11.54
CA THR A 737 36.33 16.92 10.64
C THR A 737 36.82 17.27 9.23
N LEU A 738 36.63 18.50 8.76
CA LEU A 738 37.22 18.97 7.49
C LEU A 738 38.76 19.01 7.49
N LYS A 739 39.39 18.94 8.67
CA LYS A 739 40.84 18.94 8.82
C LYS A 739 41.44 17.52 8.80
N LEU A 740 40.60 16.49 8.85
CA LEU A 740 41.02 15.10 8.80
C LEU A 740 41.38 14.68 7.36
N SER A 741 42.26 13.68 7.26
CA SER A 741 42.61 13.05 5.98
C SER A 741 41.54 12.02 5.60
N TYR A 742 41.50 11.60 4.33
CA TYR A 742 40.57 10.55 3.91
C TYR A 742 40.88 9.19 4.55
N GLU A 743 42.11 8.96 5.00
CA GLU A 743 42.53 7.72 5.69
C GLU A 743 41.96 7.61 7.11
N ASP A 744 41.46 8.72 7.67
CA ASP A 744 40.81 8.74 8.98
C ASP A 744 39.35 8.26 8.93
N PHE A 745 38.78 8.02 7.73
CA PHE A 745 37.37 7.67 7.47
C PHE A 745 37.19 6.31 6.78
#